data_AF-A0A1U8J5Z8-F1
#
_entry.id   AF-A0A1U8J5Z8-F1
#
_cell.length_a   1.000
_cell.length_b   1.000
_cell.length_c   1.000
_cell.angle_alpha   90.00
_cell.angle_beta   90.00
_cell.angle_gamma   90.00
#
_symmetry.space_group_name_H-M   'P 1'
#
loop_
_entity.id
_entity.type
_entity.pdbx_description
1 polymer ?
#
loop_
_entity_poly.entity_id
_entity_poly.type
_entity_poly.pdbx_seq_one_letter_code
_entity_poly.pdbx_strand_id
1 'polypeptide(L)'
;MAPKGVIEEIQSMLRWVSWGGGRIKGGGVWRLIHYKDTLCFKVLSAKYFPDGNVFRPNFRIDFEDFCPRCGKGRETLIHALKDCLKARKVLEAGGLDNKLLDGNYIRCVDWIEDAARVLDIKAVSDLITVLWNIWNSRNNSIFRGVEEDAKVTWDRAATLSKDFWIFNFLEDPVLPRKAENKVWMKPHQGTIKINFDAFVQGKLAYYGLVARDADGFVLGGRMGYVNKEMKVEWAELLALEESINLARSKNWKIVDMESDCASLVNRFNSRKEDLTMLGHRVSDIKRSVGSSNLLKTTRDQLGKLYDAEEKYWAQRARNQWLREESMNCFLNREFSDEEIMAAFKQMDPRKAPGIDGLSGNFFKDHWQIVGSDVLRTCRDILNGNKNVDCINDTLIVLIPKIRNPCDMSNYRPISLCRVIYKIVSKTLANWIKVVLPQCISHNQSAFVPSRMIHDNVLVAHKLVHYLRSSKNGPNKGCVIKLDMSKAYDRVEWSFLEKVMLKMGFSNNWVEKIMNCVCSVRYRVKCNRNLTDVITPERGLRQGDPLSPYLFLLCMYVFSRMLLNAQANNELKGIHASKDGPRINHLFFADDALLFVRNQRKEVDVFMKILDNFSRMSGQSINLEKSMVCFSPNTSASHRLVLGSLLKMKVVDKIDSYLESKLHNLLSNGGKEIFIKSILQALPTYAFPVFMAPKGVIKEIQSMICRAWWGGGEEKGLEYVKLGPNVSPQRQVWRLIHCKDTLCYKVLSAKYFPDGNVFLPKCMDKPSFTWQSIAQAAKILKEGFGWTVGDGKNINIWHDNWGIEGLSGKSICMDKSMVKEVYVRDLFNESKDGWDRERVSKIYGDFMRDQICNIPIIHNGPNDRRTWFHNPHGVFSSKSAYSCIRPGFVDTCLRCGKERESLIHALKDYPKARKVLEIGELDNRLLNGNYLRCVDWIEEAVRVMDIKAVSDFITVLWNVWNSRNNSIFRGVEEDAKVIWDRAASLSKDFWIFNLLEDPVLPIKTDNKAWKKPNQETIKINFDAAVYGMSAWYGLVARDADGFVHGGRMGFVNKELHTEWAELQAMEESIYFARSKNWNSVELESDYASLVNRFNCRQEDLTMLGHRLREIQTLTYYFSHFSFNWAPRCCNKVADALCSWAKTNNCKKDFNMDYPLEIHELVLIDAIN
;
A
#
# COMPACT_ATOMS: atom_id res chain seq x y z
N MET A 1 -9.44 -22.02 27.06
CA MET A 1 -9.50 -20.77 26.28
C MET A 1 -9.70 -21.12 24.81
N ALA A 2 -10.73 -20.60 24.14
CA ALA A 2 -11.00 -20.90 22.72
C ALA A 2 -10.37 -19.82 21.79
N PRO A 3 -9.97 -20.16 20.55
CA PRO A 3 -9.35 -19.20 19.61
C PRO A 3 -10.31 -18.10 19.16
N LYS A 4 -9.80 -16.87 19.01
CA LYS A 4 -10.51 -15.65 18.55
C LYS A 4 -11.41 -15.84 17.30
N GLY A 5 -11.08 -16.78 16.41
CA GLY A 5 -11.89 -17.07 15.20
C GLY A 5 -13.26 -17.70 15.49
N VAL A 6 -13.41 -18.41 16.62
CA VAL A 6 -14.68 -19.06 17.01
C VAL A 6 -15.69 -18.01 17.47
N ILE A 7 -15.24 -16.96 18.16
CA ILE A 7 -16.11 -15.86 18.63
C ILE A 7 -16.60 -15.00 17.45
N GLU A 8 -15.76 -14.76 16.42
CA GLU A 8 -16.14 -13.98 15.23
C GLU A 8 -17.14 -14.72 14.33
N GLU A 9 -17.04 -16.06 14.20
CA GLU A 9 -18.00 -16.87 13.44
C GLU A 9 -19.31 -17.08 14.21
N ILE A 10 -19.29 -17.19 15.54
CA ILE A 10 -20.49 -17.19 16.39
C ILE A 10 -21.22 -15.83 16.30
N GLN A 11 -20.48 -14.72 16.29
CA GLN A 11 -21.03 -13.38 16.01
C GLN A 11 -21.54 -13.22 14.56
N SER A 12 -21.12 -14.08 13.63
CA SER A 12 -21.61 -14.11 12.24
C SER A 12 -22.89 -14.92 12.11
N MET A 13 -23.02 -16.06 12.81
CA MET A 13 -24.28 -16.82 12.92
C MET A 13 -25.38 -16.02 13.66
N LEU A 14 -25.03 -15.32 14.73
CA LEU A 14 -25.99 -14.53 15.53
C LEU A 14 -26.47 -13.25 14.82
N ARG A 15 -25.74 -12.75 13.81
CA ARG A 15 -26.19 -11.66 12.93
C ARG A 15 -27.34 -12.07 11.99
N TRP A 16 -27.57 -13.36 11.80
CA TRP A 16 -28.64 -13.89 10.94
C TRP A 16 -29.93 -14.22 11.70
N VAL A 17 -29.88 -14.37 13.03
CA VAL A 17 -31.08 -14.69 13.85
C VAL A 17 -32.00 -13.48 14.04
N SER A 18 -31.52 -12.25 13.82
CA SER A 18 -32.31 -11.02 13.99
C SER A 18 -33.00 -10.49 12.73
N TRP A 19 -32.78 -11.10 11.55
CA TRP A 19 -33.38 -10.66 10.29
C TRP A 19 -33.97 -11.87 9.56
N GLY A 20 -35.30 -11.97 9.56
CA GLY A 20 -36.03 -13.04 8.88
C GLY A 20 -35.79 -13.01 7.36
N GLY A 21 -35.29 -14.13 6.83
CA GLY A 21 -35.27 -14.42 5.39
C GLY A 21 -33.91 -14.89 4.86
N GLY A 22 -33.71 -16.22 4.78
CA GLY A 22 -32.63 -16.83 4.01
C GLY A 22 -32.08 -18.14 4.59
N ARG A 23 -31.75 -19.10 3.71
CA ARG A 23 -31.32 -20.47 4.03
C ARG A 23 -30.08 -20.52 4.95
N ILE A 24 -30.13 -21.43 5.93
CA ILE A 24 -29.02 -21.76 6.84
C ILE A 24 -27.86 -22.34 6.01
N LYS A 25 -26.63 -21.83 6.22
CA LYS A 25 -25.41 -22.52 5.78
C LYS A 25 -25.01 -23.54 6.84
N GLY A 26 -24.98 -24.80 6.44
CA GLY A 26 -24.60 -25.98 7.21
C GLY A 26 -23.36 -25.99 8.08
N GLY A 27 -22.38 -25.11 7.80
CA GLY A 27 -21.10 -25.10 8.51
C GLY A 27 -21.19 -24.70 9.99
N GLY A 28 -22.29 -24.06 10.40
CA GLY A 28 -22.49 -23.62 11.78
C GLY A 28 -22.92 -24.75 12.74
N VAL A 29 -23.75 -25.68 12.25
CA VAL A 29 -24.25 -26.81 13.04
C VAL A 29 -23.16 -27.87 13.25
N TRP A 30 -22.29 -28.06 12.24
CA TRP A 30 -21.16 -28.99 12.29
C TRP A 30 -20.14 -28.69 13.42
N ARG A 31 -19.98 -27.42 13.82
CA ARG A 31 -19.03 -27.04 14.90
C ARG A 31 -19.63 -27.10 16.30
N LEU A 32 -20.94 -26.92 16.47
CA LEU A 32 -21.62 -27.14 17.75
C LEU A 32 -21.57 -28.62 18.18
N ILE A 33 -21.59 -29.49 17.19
CA ILE A 33 -21.58 -30.94 17.27
C ILE A 33 -20.26 -31.53 17.83
N HIS A 34 -19.12 -30.88 17.58
CA HIS A 34 -17.78 -31.43 17.89
C HIS A 34 -17.16 -30.94 19.21
N TYR A 35 -17.83 -30.08 19.98
CA TYR A 35 -17.28 -29.49 21.23
C TYR A 35 -18.23 -29.64 22.43
N LYS A 36 -18.66 -30.89 22.72
CA LYS A 36 -19.63 -31.21 23.77
C LYS A 36 -19.22 -30.77 25.21
N ASP A 37 -17.92 -30.56 25.50
CA ASP A 37 -17.44 -30.34 26.89
C ASP A 37 -16.80 -28.96 27.19
N THR A 38 -16.95 -27.95 26.32
CA THR A 38 -16.28 -26.65 26.54
C THR A 38 -17.15 -25.64 27.30
N LEU A 39 -16.51 -24.84 28.16
CA LEU A 39 -17.04 -23.66 28.85
C LEU A 39 -17.81 -22.71 27.91
N CYS A 40 -17.51 -22.73 26.60
CA CYS A 40 -18.23 -21.98 25.57
C CYS A 40 -19.70 -22.42 25.39
N PHE A 41 -20.05 -23.72 25.50
CA PHE A 41 -21.45 -24.16 25.41
C PHE A 41 -22.25 -23.63 26.61
N LYS A 42 -21.70 -23.76 27.82
CA LYS A 42 -22.28 -23.26 29.08
C LYS A 42 -22.39 -21.72 29.15
N VAL A 43 -21.46 -20.99 28.52
CA VAL A 43 -21.46 -19.51 28.49
C VAL A 43 -22.36 -18.95 27.39
N LEU A 44 -22.50 -19.62 26.24
CA LEU A 44 -23.39 -19.18 25.16
C LEU A 44 -24.86 -19.42 25.51
N SER A 45 -25.12 -20.50 26.22
CA SER A 45 -26.45 -20.86 26.69
C SER A 45 -26.95 -19.89 27.78
N ALA A 46 -26.11 -19.53 28.76
CA ALA A 46 -26.43 -18.58 29.82
C ALA A 46 -26.49 -17.08 29.40
N LYS A 47 -25.87 -16.69 28.27
CA LYS A 47 -25.69 -15.28 27.90
C LYS A 47 -26.63 -14.76 26.81
N TYR A 48 -27.28 -15.64 26.03
CA TYR A 48 -28.05 -15.24 24.84
C TYR A 48 -29.44 -15.88 24.70
N PHE A 49 -29.83 -16.75 25.63
CA PHE A 49 -31.23 -17.00 25.91
C PHE A 49 -31.57 -16.23 27.19
N PRO A 50 -32.36 -15.15 27.10
CA PRO A 50 -32.53 -14.24 28.22
C PRO A 50 -33.16 -14.99 29.40
N ASP A 51 -32.46 -15.05 30.53
CA ASP A 51 -33.15 -15.15 31.83
C ASP A 51 -34.03 -13.91 31.93
N GLY A 52 -35.32 -14.15 32.15
CA GLY A 52 -36.39 -13.17 31.94
C GLY A 52 -36.12 -11.88 32.69
N ASN A 53 -35.99 -10.77 31.95
CA ASN A 53 -36.34 -9.40 32.37
C ASN A 53 -35.99 -8.30 31.35
N VAL A 54 -35.52 -8.61 30.13
CA VAL A 54 -35.27 -7.58 29.10
C VAL A 54 -36.36 -7.60 28.02
N PHE A 55 -37.59 -7.23 28.40
CA PHE A 55 -38.61 -6.79 27.46
C PHE A 55 -39.04 -5.35 27.78
N ARG A 56 -38.58 -4.42 26.91
CA ARG A 56 -39.09 -3.07 26.61
C ARG A 56 -38.75 -1.94 27.61
N PRO A 57 -38.52 -0.70 27.10
CA PRO A 57 -39.60 0.14 26.57
C PRO A 57 -39.31 0.71 25.17
N ASN A 58 -40.14 0.30 24.21
CA ASN A 58 -40.76 1.18 23.21
C ASN A 58 -41.77 0.35 22.42
N PHE A 59 -42.96 0.14 23.00
CA PHE A 59 -44.26 -0.09 22.34
C PHE A 59 -45.27 -0.35 23.45
N ARG A 60 -46.11 0.66 23.77
CA ARG A 60 -47.33 0.49 24.58
C ARG A 60 -48.38 -0.19 23.71
N ILE A 61 -48.64 -1.47 23.97
CA ILE A 61 -49.93 -2.15 23.75
C ILE A 61 -50.00 -3.19 24.86
N ASP A 62 -50.99 -3.08 25.74
CA ASP A 62 -51.26 -4.02 26.83
C ASP A 62 -51.54 -5.41 26.25
N PHE A 63 -50.69 -6.40 26.57
CA PHE A 63 -51.03 -7.81 26.44
C PHE A 63 -50.46 -8.56 27.65
N GLU A 64 -51.35 -9.33 28.28
CA GLU A 64 -51.11 -10.22 29.40
C GLU A 64 -49.93 -11.16 29.14
N ASP A 65 -49.27 -11.60 30.23
CA ASP A 65 -48.04 -12.43 30.28
C ASP A 65 -48.10 -13.76 29.49
N PHE A 66 -49.22 -14.12 28.86
CA PHE A 66 -49.47 -15.41 28.25
C PHE A 66 -48.85 -15.56 26.85
N CYS A 67 -48.46 -16.79 26.50
CA CYS A 67 -47.92 -17.10 25.18
C CYS A 67 -48.92 -16.74 24.07
N PRO A 68 -48.58 -15.83 23.15
CA PRO A 68 -49.47 -15.36 22.08
C PRO A 68 -49.82 -16.44 21.04
N ARG A 69 -49.18 -17.61 21.12
CA ARG A 69 -49.42 -18.75 20.21
C ARG A 69 -50.45 -19.75 20.75
N CYS A 70 -50.45 -20.01 22.05
CA CYS A 70 -51.37 -20.99 22.67
C CYS A 70 -52.33 -20.39 23.70
N GLY A 71 -52.13 -19.12 24.08
CA GLY A 71 -52.91 -18.42 25.10
C GLY A 71 -52.77 -19.00 26.51
N LYS A 72 -51.78 -19.86 26.77
CA LYS A 72 -51.59 -20.56 28.05
C LYS A 72 -50.13 -20.47 28.51
N GLY A 73 -49.91 -20.23 29.80
CA GLY A 73 -48.58 -20.13 30.40
C GLY A 73 -47.80 -18.88 29.98
N ARG A 74 -46.82 -18.47 30.79
CA ARG A 74 -46.00 -17.29 30.50
C ARG A 74 -45.12 -17.52 29.27
N GLU A 75 -45.00 -16.56 28.36
CA GLU A 75 -44.13 -16.71 27.17
C GLU A 75 -42.64 -16.70 27.55
N THR A 76 -42.13 -17.85 27.98
CA THR A 76 -40.70 -18.10 28.13
C THR A 76 -40.16 -18.78 26.88
N LEU A 77 -38.84 -18.77 26.69
CA LEU A 77 -38.23 -19.41 25.54
C LEU A 77 -38.44 -20.94 25.53
N ILE A 78 -38.35 -21.58 26.71
CA ILE A 78 -38.66 -23.02 26.84
C ILE A 78 -40.12 -23.27 26.49
N HIS A 79 -41.04 -22.39 26.89
CA HIS A 79 -42.42 -22.49 26.47
C HIS A 79 -42.57 -22.31 24.95
N ALA A 80 -42.00 -21.27 24.35
CA ALA A 80 -42.13 -21.00 22.92
C ALA A 80 -41.58 -22.11 22.00
N LEU A 81 -40.56 -22.83 22.45
CA LEU A 81 -39.85 -23.84 21.66
C LEU A 81 -40.19 -25.29 22.00
N LYS A 82 -40.65 -25.57 23.22
CA LYS A 82 -40.91 -26.93 23.73
C LYS A 82 -42.29 -27.06 24.38
N ASP A 83 -42.58 -26.31 25.45
CA ASP A 83 -43.76 -26.59 26.29
C ASP A 83 -45.08 -26.05 25.72
N CYS A 84 -45.01 -25.12 24.76
CA CYS A 84 -46.17 -24.64 24.03
C CYS A 84 -46.78 -25.82 23.26
N LEU A 85 -48.07 -26.08 23.45
CA LEU A 85 -48.77 -27.22 22.84
C LEU A 85 -48.56 -27.30 21.32
N LYS A 86 -48.40 -26.16 20.63
CA LYS A 86 -48.14 -26.10 19.19
C LYS A 86 -46.71 -26.48 18.82
N ALA A 87 -45.73 -26.03 19.60
CA ALA A 87 -44.32 -26.40 19.44
C ALA A 87 -44.11 -27.88 19.76
N ARG A 88 -44.72 -28.35 20.86
CA ARG A 88 -44.65 -29.73 21.31
C ARG A 88 -45.15 -30.72 20.26
N LYS A 89 -46.26 -30.43 19.59
CA LYS A 89 -46.78 -31.25 18.48
C LYS A 89 -45.79 -31.41 17.32
N VAL A 90 -44.96 -30.40 17.05
CA VAL A 90 -43.92 -30.50 16.00
C VAL A 90 -42.78 -31.40 16.46
N LEU A 91 -42.40 -31.33 17.73
CA LEU A 91 -41.35 -32.19 18.31
C LEU A 91 -41.80 -33.65 18.45
N GLU A 92 -43.07 -33.87 18.82
CA GLU A 92 -43.70 -35.19 18.86
C GLU A 92 -43.82 -35.79 17.46
N ALA A 93 -44.22 -35.00 16.45
CA ALA A 93 -44.21 -35.42 15.05
C ALA A 93 -42.79 -35.79 14.56
N GLY A 94 -41.76 -35.21 15.19
CA GLY A 94 -40.35 -35.51 14.95
C GLY A 94 -39.80 -36.73 15.68
N GLY A 95 -40.61 -37.41 16.50
CA GLY A 95 -40.21 -38.61 17.22
C GLY A 95 -39.25 -38.38 18.40
N LEU A 96 -39.19 -37.16 18.95
CA LEU A 96 -38.38 -36.88 20.13
C LEU A 96 -38.96 -37.59 21.36
N ASP A 97 -38.10 -38.24 22.17
CA ASP A 97 -38.52 -39.04 23.33
C ASP A 97 -39.40 -38.24 24.31
N ASN A 98 -40.54 -38.81 24.69
CA ASN A 98 -41.49 -38.22 25.64
C ASN A 98 -40.83 -37.90 26.99
N LYS A 99 -39.81 -38.66 27.44
CA LYS A 99 -39.06 -38.33 28.67
C LYS A 99 -38.36 -36.97 28.60
N LEU A 100 -37.84 -36.60 27.44
CA LEU A 100 -37.22 -35.28 27.22
C LEU A 100 -38.27 -34.17 27.07
N LEU A 101 -39.46 -34.50 26.58
CA LEU A 101 -40.58 -33.57 26.45
C LEU A 101 -41.32 -33.33 27.77
N ASP A 102 -41.38 -34.33 28.64
CA ASP A 102 -42.08 -34.29 29.93
C ASP A 102 -41.21 -33.73 31.08
N GLY A 103 -39.89 -33.66 30.89
CA GLY A 103 -38.99 -33.09 31.89
C GLY A 103 -39.31 -31.62 32.19
N ASN A 104 -39.29 -31.24 33.47
CA ASN A 104 -39.67 -29.90 33.91
C ASN A 104 -38.43 -29.00 33.97
N TYR A 105 -38.23 -28.20 32.91
CA TYR A 105 -37.04 -27.36 32.75
C TYR A 105 -37.39 -25.88 32.88
N ILE A 106 -36.68 -25.17 33.75
CA ILE A 106 -36.88 -23.73 33.96
C ILE A 106 -36.24 -22.93 32.81
N ARG A 107 -35.10 -23.39 32.28
CA ARG A 107 -34.38 -22.73 31.19
C ARG A 107 -34.26 -23.65 29.97
N CYS A 108 -34.43 -23.07 28.78
CA CYS A 108 -34.33 -23.78 27.50
C CYS A 108 -32.99 -24.48 27.29
N VAL A 109 -31.94 -23.87 27.83
CA VAL A 109 -30.56 -24.37 27.82
C VAL A 109 -30.42 -25.73 28.48
N ASP A 110 -30.98 -25.85 29.69
CA ASP A 110 -30.80 -27.05 30.52
C ASP A 110 -31.46 -28.25 29.83
N TRP A 111 -32.60 -28.01 29.16
CA TRP A 111 -33.27 -28.99 28.33
C TRP A 111 -32.45 -29.40 27.09
N ILE A 112 -31.88 -28.44 26.36
CA ILE A 112 -31.06 -28.73 25.16
C ILE A 112 -29.79 -29.48 25.55
N GLU A 113 -29.18 -29.18 26.70
CA GLU A 113 -28.03 -29.94 27.23
C GLU A 113 -28.40 -31.40 27.52
N ASP A 114 -29.52 -31.65 28.18
CA ASP A 114 -29.98 -33.01 28.45
C ASP A 114 -30.35 -33.76 27.16
N ALA A 115 -31.04 -33.10 26.22
CA ALA A 115 -31.33 -33.68 24.92
C ALA A 115 -30.05 -34.04 24.15
N ALA A 116 -29.01 -33.20 24.19
CA ALA A 116 -27.74 -33.45 23.51
C ALA A 116 -26.89 -34.57 24.15
N ARG A 117 -27.17 -34.92 25.41
CA ARG A 117 -26.55 -36.08 26.08
C ARG A 117 -27.14 -37.41 25.63
N VAL A 118 -28.43 -37.42 25.29
CA VAL A 118 -29.17 -38.64 24.90
C VAL A 118 -29.18 -38.85 23.38
N LEU A 119 -29.19 -37.77 22.60
CA LEU A 119 -29.27 -37.83 21.14
C LEU A 119 -27.91 -37.96 20.46
N ASP A 120 -27.90 -38.69 19.34
CA ASP A 120 -26.73 -38.79 18.48
C ASP A 120 -26.48 -37.49 17.70
N ILE A 121 -25.31 -37.43 17.05
CA ILE A 121 -24.80 -36.23 16.42
C ILE A 121 -25.69 -35.70 15.28
N LYS A 122 -26.38 -36.62 14.58
CA LYS A 122 -27.29 -36.31 13.48
C LYS A 122 -28.64 -35.86 14.03
N ALA A 123 -29.15 -36.56 15.04
CA ALA A 123 -30.39 -36.22 15.73
C ALA A 123 -30.32 -34.86 16.44
N VAL A 124 -29.16 -34.47 17.00
CA VAL A 124 -28.96 -33.12 17.56
C VAL A 124 -29.00 -32.04 16.46
N SER A 125 -28.39 -32.31 15.29
CA SER A 125 -28.46 -31.42 14.12
C SER A 125 -29.90 -31.22 13.63
N ASP A 126 -30.65 -32.31 13.60
CA ASP A 126 -32.04 -32.34 13.16
C ASP A 126 -32.92 -31.59 14.17
N LEU A 127 -32.72 -31.82 15.47
CA LEU A 127 -33.42 -31.11 16.54
C LEU A 127 -33.24 -29.59 16.44
N ILE A 128 -32.03 -29.09 16.19
CA ILE A 128 -31.77 -27.64 16.06
C ILE A 128 -32.51 -27.05 14.85
N THR A 129 -32.55 -27.79 13.74
CA THR A 129 -33.24 -27.38 12.51
C THR A 129 -34.76 -27.33 12.72
N VAL A 130 -35.29 -28.25 13.52
CA VAL A 130 -36.70 -28.32 13.92
C VAL A 130 -37.06 -27.16 14.84
N LEU A 131 -36.23 -26.86 15.86
CA LEU A 131 -36.44 -25.72 16.76
C LEU A 131 -36.48 -24.38 16.03
N TRP A 132 -35.63 -24.19 15.01
CA TRP A 132 -35.67 -22.99 14.17
C TRP A 132 -36.97 -22.89 13.36
N ASN A 133 -37.45 -24.01 12.82
CA ASN A 133 -38.73 -24.04 12.09
C ASN A 133 -39.93 -23.80 13.02
N ILE A 134 -39.88 -24.28 14.27
CA ILE A 134 -40.87 -23.98 15.31
C ILE A 134 -40.91 -22.49 15.62
N TRP A 135 -39.74 -21.84 15.78
CA TRP A 135 -39.63 -20.40 16.02
C TRP A 135 -40.17 -19.57 14.85
N ASN A 136 -39.82 -19.93 13.61
CA ASN A 136 -40.35 -19.25 12.43
C ASN A 136 -41.85 -19.43 12.28
N SER A 137 -42.37 -20.63 12.54
CA SER A 137 -43.81 -20.90 12.55
C SER A 137 -44.52 -20.03 13.60
N ARG A 138 -43.95 -19.86 14.79
CA ARG A 138 -44.44 -18.92 15.83
C ARG A 138 -44.45 -17.47 15.32
N ASN A 139 -43.38 -17.02 14.66
CA ASN A 139 -43.30 -15.65 14.16
C ASN A 139 -44.26 -15.40 12.99
N ASN A 140 -44.49 -16.37 12.10
CA ASN A 140 -45.50 -16.26 11.05
C ASN A 140 -46.91 -16.17 11.64
N SER A 141 -47.20 -16.95 12.69
CA SER A 141 -48.47 -16.85 13.41
C SER A 141 -48.67 -15.46 14.01
N ILE A 142 -47.66 -14.92 14.71
CA ILE A 142 -47.80 -13.64 15.44
C ILE A 142 -47.75 -12.43 14.52
N PHE A 143 -46.85 -12.39 13.54
CA PHE A 143 -46.64 -11.22 12.69
C PHE A 143 -47.44 -11.26 11.40
N ARG A 144 -47.95 -12.43 11.00
CA ARG A 144 -48.69 -12.60 9.74
C ARG A 144 -50.07 -13.24 9.92
N GLY A 145 -50.43 -13.67 11.13
CA GLY A 145 -51.73 -14.30 11.42
C GLY A 145 -51.88 -15.70 10.82
N VAL A 146 -50.79 -16.32 10.35
CA VAL A 146 -50.83 -17.63 9.67
C VAL A 146 -50.23 -18.69 10.60
N GLU A 147 -51.09 -19.56 11.15
CA GLU A 147 -50.67 -20.73 11.92
C GLU A 147 -50.51 -21.94 10.99
N GLU A 148 -49.32 -22.52 10.95
CA GLU A 148 -49.00 -23.67 10.10
C GLU A 148 -49.27 -24.99 10.83
N ASP A 149 -49.66 -26.02 10.10
CA ASP A 149 -49.82 -27.36 10.66
C ASP A 149 -48.47 -27.93 11.16
N ALA A 150 -48.50 -28.68 12.26
CA ALA A 150 -47.30 -29.20 12.90
C ALA A 150 -46.54 -30.17 12.00
N LYS A 151 -47.26 -31.00 11.23
CA LYS A 151 -46.68 -31.94 10.28
C LYS A 151 -46.04 -31.20 9.11
N VAL A 152 -46.63 -30.11 8.63
CA VAL A 152 -46.04 -29.26 7.58
C VAL A 152 -44.75 -28.59 8.08
N THR A 153 -44.74 -28.11 9.32
CA THR A 153 -43.55 -27.49 9.94
C THR A 153 -42.43 -28.52 10.12
N TRP A 154 -42.78 -29.75 10.54
CA TRP A 154 -41.85 -30.87 10.64
C TRP A 154 -41.33 -31.31 9.26
N ASP A 155 -42.21 -31.55 8.28
CA ASP A 155 -41.83 -32.00 6.94
C ASP A 155 -40.91 -30.98 6.26
N ARG A 156 -41.13 -29.68 6.51
CA ARG A 156 -40.22 -28.61 6.08
C ARG A 156 -38.87 -28.69 6.79
N ALA A 157 -38.84 -28.91 8.10
CA ALA A 157 -37.59 -29.08 8.85
C ALA A 157 -36.83 -30.35 8.43
N ALA A 158 -37.54 -31.46 8.20
CA ALA A 158 -36.99 -32.73 7.75
C ALA A 158 -36.49 -32.66 6.30
N THR A 159 -37.20 -31.95 5.42
CA THR A 159 -36.76 -31.66 4.05
C THR A 159 -35.54 -30.76 4.07
N LEU A 160 -35.50 -29.72 4.91
CA LEU A 160 -34.31 -28.87 5.06
C LEU A 160 -33.11 -29.63 5.63
N SER A 161 -33.32 -30.56 6.55
CA SER A 161 -32.25 -31.44 7.04
C SER A 161 -31.78 -32.42 5.95
N LYS A 162 -32.71 -33.07 5.23
CA LYS A 162 -32.38 -33.94 4.08
C LYS A 162 -31.66 -33.19 2.99
N ASP A 163 -32.17 -32.03 2.58
CA ASP A 163 -31.54 -31.14 1.60
C ASP A 163 -30.17 -30.71 2.10
N PHE A 164 -30.02 -30.38 3.39
CA PHE A 164 -28.72 -30.06 3.97
C PHE A 164 -27.73 -31.23 3.86
N TRP A 165 -28.17 -32.47 4.09
CA TRP A 165 -27.36 -33.66 3.92
C TRP A 165 -27.10 -34.01 2.43
N ILE A 166 -28.07 -33.81 1.54
CA ILE A 166 -27.99 -34.07 0.09
C ILE A 166 -27.10 -33.03 -0.60
N PHE A 167 -27.21 -31.74 -0.25
CA PHE A 167 -26.32 -30.66 -0.74
C PHE A 167 -24.87 -30.84 -0.29
N ASN A 168 -24.62 -31.58 0.78
CA ASN A 168 -23.26 -31.95 1.19
C ASN A 168 -22.71 -33.17 0.42
N PHE A 169 -23.55 -33.89 -0.34
CA PHE A 169 -23.19 -35.08 -1.10
C PHE A 169 -23.32 -34.95 -2.63
N LEU A 170 -23.90 -33.87 -3.15
CA LEU A 170 -24.01 -33.60 -4.59
C LEU A 170 -23.28 -32.30 -4.96
N GLU A 171 -22.29 -32.39 -5.85
CA GLU A 171 -21.80 -31.21 -6.58
C GLU A 171 -22.95 -30.67 -7.46
N ASP A 172 -23.28 -29.38 -7.29
CA ASP A 172 -24.57 -28.80 -7.69
C ASP A 172 -24.89 -28.86 -9.22
N PRO A 173 -26.19 -29.05 -9.57
CA PRO A 173 -26.71 -29.02 -10.94
C PRO A 173 -26.96 -27.60 -11.49
N VAL A 174 -26.86 -27.45 -12.82
CA VAL A 174 -27.03 -26.18 -13.56
C VAL A 174 -28.48 -25.99 -14.02
N LEU A 175 -29.10 -24.85 -13.70
CA LEU A 175 -30.43 -24.45 -14.23
C LEU A 175 -30.32 -23.55 -15.49
N PRO A 176 -31.26 -23.63 -16.47
CA PRO A 176 -31.17 -22.91 -17.74
C PRO A 176 -31.62 -21.44 -17.66
N ARG A 177 -31.03 -20.58 -18.50
CA ARG A 177 -31.41 -19.16 -18.71
C ARG A 177 -32.62 -19.05 -19.66
N LYS A 178 -33.51 -18.09 -19.39
CA LYS A 178 -34.68 -17.73 -20.22
C LYS A 178 -34.25 -17.29 -21.64
N ALA A 179 -35.03 -17.71 -22.64
CA ALA A 179 -34.83 -17.39 -24.05
C ALA A 179 -35.23 -15.94 -24.37
N GLU A 180 -34.35 -15.20 -25.05
CA GLU A 180 -34.67 -13.93 -25.71
C GLU A 180 -35.04 -14.21 -27.18
N ASN A 181 -36.15 -13.63 -27.66
CA ASN A 181 -36.59 -13.73 -29.05
C ASN A 181 -35.58 -13.06 -29.98
N LYS A 182 -34.67 -13.86 -30.58
CA LYS A 182 -33.78 -13.40 -31.65
C LYS A 182 -34.47 -13.55 -33.00
N VAL A 183 -34.53 -12.44 -33.76
CA VAL A 183 -34.95 -12.43 -35.17
C VAL A 183 -33.82 -13.04 -36.01
N TRP A 184 -34.16 -13.93 -36.95
CA TRP A 184 -33.19 -14.57 -37.84
C TRP A 184 -32.44 -13.52 -38.68
N MET A 185 -31.11 -13.61 -38.72
CA MET A 185 -30.25 -12.67 -39.45
C MET A 185 -29.60 -13.33 -40.65
N LYS A 186 -29.71 -12.69 -41.82
CA LYS A 186 -29.07 -13.13 -43.06
C LYS A 186 -27.54 -13.22 -42.93
N PRO A 187 -26.88 -14.22 -43.56
CA PRO A 187 -25.43 -14.33 -43.55
C PRO A 187 -24.76 -13.24 -44.41
N HIS A 188 -23.44 -13.08 -44.25
CA HIS A 188 -22.65 -12.16 -45.07
C HIS A 188 -22.54 -12.63 -46.53
N GLN A 189 -22.34 -11.70 -47.47
CA GLN A 189 -22.19 -12.01 -48.90
C GLN A 189 -21.06 -13.04 -49.12
N GLY A 190 -21.37 -14.16 -49.78
CA GLY A 190 -20.42 -15.26 -50.01
C GLY A 190 -20.38 -16.34 -48.91
N THR A 191 -21.19 -16.20 -47.85
CA THR A 191 -21.36 -17.22 -46.79
C THR A 191 -22.72 -17.91 -46.93
N ILE A 192 -22.74 -19.25 -46.82
CA ILE A 192 -23.97 -20.04 -46.79
C ILE A 192 -24.34 -20.37 -45.36
N LYS A 193 -25.59 -20.10 -44.96
CA LYS A 193 -26.08 -20.41 -43.61
C LYS A 193 -26.92 -21.69 -43.64
N ILE A 194 -26.60 -22.66 -42.78
CA ILE A 194 -27.30 -23.94 -42.64
C ILE A 194 -27.94 -24.01 -41.25
N ASN A 195 -29.27 -24.07 -41.21
CA ASN A 195 -30.04 -24.32 -39.99
C ASN A 195 -30.39 -25.82 -39.94
N PHE A 196 -30.19 -26.47 -38.80
CA PHE A 196 -30.50 -27.89 -38.61
C PHE A 196 -31.12 -28.17 -37.24
N ASP A 197 -31.88 -29.27 -37.15
CA ASP A 197 -32.65 -29.69 -35.96
C ASP A 197 -32.86 -31.21 -35.99
N ALA A 198 -33.07 -31.81 -34.81
CA ALA A 198 -33.36 -33.23 -34.64
C ALA A 198 -34.34 -33.52 -33.51
N PHE A 199 -35.21 -34.52 -33.72
CA PHE A 199 -36.14 -34.99 -32.69
C PHE A 199 -36.11 -36.51 -32.54
N VAL A 200 -36.38 -36.99 -31.33
CA VAL A 200 -36.40 -38.43 -30.99
C VAL A 200 -37.81 -38.84 -30.59
N GLN A 201 -38.32 -39.91 -31.20
CA GLN A 201 -39.59 -40.52 -30.84
C GLN A 201 -39.39 -42.04 -30.69
N GLY A 202 -39.42 -42.51 -29.44
CA GLY A 202 -39.16 -43.92 -29.13
C GLY A 202 -37.74 -44.34 -29.55
N LYS A 203 -37.63 -45.32 -30.46
CA LYS A 203 -36.35 -45.83 -30.99
C LYS A 203 -35.91 -45.14 -32.30
N LEU A 204 -36.65 -44.14 -32.76
CA LEU A 204 -36.38 -43.42 -34.00
C LEU A 204 -35.88 -42.01 -33.70
N ALA A 205 -34.77 -41.62 -34.34
CA ALA A 205 -34.26 -40.26 -34.34
C ALA A 205 -34.37 -39.68 -35.75
N TYR A 206 -34.98 -38.51 -35.87
CA TYR A 206 -35.21 -37.80 -37.13
C TYR A 206 -34.36 -36.55 -37.16
N TYR A 207 -33.91 -36.13 -38.34
CA TYR A 207 -33.16 -34.88 -38.53
C TYR A 207 -33.62 -34.13 -39.77
N GLY A 208 -33.48 -32.80 -39.73
CA GLY A 208 -33.77 -31.91 -40.85
C GLY A 208 -32.79 -30.75 -40.91
N LEU A 209 -32.43 -30.31 -42.12
CA LEU A 209 -31.55 -29.17 -42.34
C LEU A 209 -31.89 -28.39 -43.63
N VAL A 210 -31.66 -27.08 -43.59
CA VAL A 210 -31.89 -26.15 -44.71
C VAL A 210 -30.73 -25.17 -44.84
N ALA A 211 -30.22 -25.00 -46.06
CA ALA A 211 -29.12 -24.10 -46.40
C ALA A 211 -29.63 -22.90 -47.22
N ARG A 212 -29.18 -21.69 -46.88
CA ARG A 212 -29.58 -20.43 -47.53
C ARG A 212 -28.39 -19.51 -47.80
N ASP A 213 -28.47 -18.69 -48.84
CA ASP A 213 -27.49 -17.65 -49.12
C ASP A 213 -27.78 -16.31 -48.41
N ALA A 214 -26.97 -15.29 -48.70
CA ALA A 214 -27.08 -13.95 -48.14
C ALA A 214 -28.32 -13.18 -48.62
N ASP A 215 -28.93 -13.59 -49.72
CA ASP A 215 -30.17 -13.03 -50.26
C ASP A 215 -31.41 -13.75 -49.72
N GLY A 216 -31.21 -14.86 -48.99
CA GLY A 216 -32.24 -15.64 -48.34
C GLY A 216 -32.79 -16.78 -49.21
N PHE A 217 -32.23 -17.03 -50.39
CA PHE A 217 -32.64 -18.13 -51.26
C PHE A 217 -32.20 -19.47 -50.67
N VAL A 218 -33.09 -20.46 -50.70
CA VAL A 218 -32.79 -21.82 -50.26
C VAL A 218 -31.95 -22.52 -51.34
N LEU A 219 -30.71 -22.86 -50.98
CA LEU A 219 -29.75 -23.52 -51.86
C LEU A 219 -29.80 -25.05 -51.78
N GLY A 220 -30.44 -25.58 -50.73
CA GLY A 220 -30.62 -27.02 -50.54
C GLY A 220 -31.06 -27.37 -49.13
N GLY A 221 -31.46 -28.61 -48.94
CA GLY A 221 -31.82 -29.16 -47.64
C GLY A 221 -31.71 -30.68 -47.63
N ARG A 222 -31.78 -31.28 -46.45
CA ARG A 222 -31.77 -32.73 -46.27
C ARG A 222 -32.64 -33.10 -45.07
N MET A 223 -33.33 -34.22 -45.15
CA MET A 223 -34.06 -34.79 -44.04
C MET A 223 -33.89 -36.31 -44.04
N GLY A 224 -33.97 -36.93 -42.86
CA GLY A 224 -33.82 -38.38 -42.73
C GLY A 224 -34.15 -38.86 -41.32
N TYR A 225 -34.02 -40.17 -41.12
CA TYR A 225 -34.20 -40.80 -39.81
C TYR A 225 -33.27 -41.99 -39.63
N VAL A 226 -33.04 -42.35 -38.37
CA VAL A 226 -32.21 -43.49 -37.98
C VAL A 226 -32.98 -44.31 -36.94
N ASN A 227 -33.04 -45.62 -37.15
CA ASN A 227 -33.63 -46.58 -36.22
C ASN A 227 -32.62 -46.98 -35.14
N LYS A 228 -32.35 -46.06 -34.22
CA LYS A 228 -31.45 -46.25 -33.10
C LYS A 228 -31.90 -45.41 -31.91
N GLU A 229 -32.04 -46.06 -30.77
CA GLU A 229 -32.35 -45.39 -29.51
C GLU A 229 -31.17 -44.52 -29.08
N MET A 230 -31.39 -43.20 -29.04
CA MET A 230 -30.35 -42.22 -28.73
C MET A 230 -30.95 -41.04 -27.98
N LYS A 231 -30.14 -40.40 -27.13
CA LYS A 231 -30.57 -39.17 -26.43
C LYS A 231 -30.67 -38.02 -27.44
N VAL A 232 -31.49 -37.02 -27.11
CA VAL A 232 -31.75 -35.84 -27.95
C VAL A 232 -30.44 -35.18 -28.41
N GLU A 233 -29.44 -35.07 -27.52
CA GLU A 233 -28.15 -34.45 -27.87
C GLU A 233 -27.33 -35.25 -28.89
N TRP A 234 -27.52 -36.57 -28.96
CA TRP A 234 -26.89 -37.42 -29.98
C TRP A 234 -27.62 -37.31 -31.34
N ALA A 235 -28.93 -37.11 -31.33
CA ALA A 235 -29.71 -36.85 -32.54
C ALA A 235 -29.34 -35.49 -33.16
N GLU A 236 -29.16 -34.47 -32.31
CA GLU A 236 -28.65 -33.15 -32.73
C GLU A 236 -27.25 -33.22 -33.35
N LEU A 237 -26.36 -34.04 -32.77
CA LEU A 237 -25.02 -34.25 -33.31
C LEU A 237 -25.06 -34.94 -34.69
N LEU A 238 -26.00 -35.86 -34.90
CA LEU A 238 -26.23 -36.50 -36.20
C LEU A 238 -26.69 -35.48 -37.26
N ALA A 239 -27.60 -34.57 -36.90
CA ALA A 239 -28.05 -33.51 -37.80
C ALA A 239 -26.90 -32.55 -38.20
N LEU A 240 -25.94 -32.30 -37.30
CA LEU A 240 -24.72 -31.56 -37.60
C LEU A 240 -23.80 -32.31 -38.57
N GLU A 241 -23.57 -33.61 -38.36
CA GLU A 241 -22.76 -34.43 -39.28
C GLU A 241 -23.35 -34.41 -40.70
N GLU A 242 -24.67 -34.53 -40.84
CA GLU A 242 -25.37 -34.46 -42.12
C GLU A 242 -25.33 -33.07 -42.77
N SER A 243 -25.32 -32.01 -41.97
CA SER A 243 -25.13 -30.62 -42.44
C SER A 243 -23.74 -30.43 -43.07
N ILE A 244 -22.71 -30.99 -42.44
CA ILE A 244 -21.33 -30.96 -42.96
C ILE A 244 -21.23 -31.77 -44.26
N ASN A 245 -21.88 -32.94 -44.32
CA ASN A 245 -21.91 -33.77 -45.52
C ASN A 245 -22.59 -33.06 -46.69
N LEU A 246 -23.69 -32.34 -46.45
CA LEU A 246 -24.33 -31.53 -47.48
C LEU A 246 -23.38 -30.43 -47.98
N ALA A 247 -22.76 -29.66 -47.07
CA ALA A 247 -21.83 -28.59 -47.43
C ALA A 247 -20.64 -29.10 -48.27
N ARG A 248 -20.08 -30.26 -47.91
CA ARG A 248 -19.03 -30.93 -48.68
C ARG A 248 -19.50 -31.35 -50.07
N SER A 249 -20.68 -31.97 -50.18
CA SER A 249 -21.22 -32.42 -51.48
C SER A 249 -21.52 -31.26 -52.44
N LYS A 250 -21.81 -30.07 -51.90
CA LYS A 250 -22.06 -28.84 -52.66
C LYS A 250 -20.80 -27.97 -52.83
N ASN A 251 -19.66 -28.41 -52.32
CA ASN A 251 -18.38 -27.70 -52.34
C ASN A 251 -18.45 -26.28 -51.76
N TRP A 252 -19.26 -26.08 -50.70
CA TRP A 252 -19.35 -24.80 -50.01
C TRP A 252 -18.18 -24.62 -49.05
N LYS A 253 -17.37 -23.59 -49.29
CA LYS A 253 -16.14 -23.33 -48.53
C LYS A 253 -16.33 -22.49 -47.28
N ILE A 254 -17.35 -21.63 -47.26
CA ILE A 254 -17.64 -20.72 -46.14
C ILE A 254 -19.09 -20.96 -45.73
N VAL A 255 -19.26 -21.63 -44.59
CA VAL A 255 -20.57 -22.03 -44.07
C VAL A 255 -20.73 -21.60 -42.61
N ASP A 256 -21.89 -21.00 -42.30
CA ASP A 256 -22.36 -20.72 -40.94
C ASP A 256 -23.40 -21.78 -40.56
N MET A 257 -23.30 -22.41 -39.39
CA MET A 257 -24.23 -23.45 -38.95
C MET A 257 -24.96 -23.05 -37.65
N GLU A 258 -26.27 -23.28 -37.59
CA GLU A 258 -27.14 -22.88 -36.48
C GLU A 258 -28.07 -24.03 -36.03
N SER A 259 -28.13 -24.26 -34.72
CA SER A 259 -29.06 -25.18 -34.02
C SER A 259 -29.53 -24.52 -32.71
N ASP A 260 -30.71 -24.89 -32.23
CA ASP A 260 -31.30 -24.42 -30.97
C ASP A 260 -30.80 -25.24 -29.74
N CYS A 261 -30.09 -26.34 -29.98
CA CYS A 261 -29.45 -27.16 -28.97
C CYS A 261 -28.21 -26.46 -28.40
N ALA A 262 -28.44 -25.58 -27.43
CA ALA A 262 -27.39 -24.80 -26.77
C ALA A 262 -26.27 -25.68 -26.17
N SER A 263 -26.57 -26.90 -25.74
CA SER A 263 -25.57 -27.82 -25.22
C SER A 263 -24.58 -28.28 -26.31
N LEU A 264 -25.08 -28.63 -27.51
CA LEU A 264 -24.25 -29.01 -28.66
C LEU A 264 -23.45 -27.81 -29.19
N VAL A 265 -24.09 -26.65 -29.38
CA VAL A 265 -23.42 -25.43 -29.86
C VAL A 265 -22.29 -25.01 -28.92
N ASN A 266 -22.51 -25.08 -27.60
CA ASN A 266 -21.48 -24.77 -26.61
C ASN A 266 -20.35 -25.79 -26.63
N ARG A 267 -20.63 -27.09 -26.80
CA ARG A 267 -19.60 -28.13 -26.91
C ARG A 267 -18.76 -27.99 -28.18
N PHE A 268 -19.40 -27.70 -29.32
CA PHE A 268 -18.70 -27.46 -30.58
C PHE A 268 -17.88 -26.17 -30.56
N ASN A 269 -18.32 -25.10 -29.90
CA ASN A 269 -17.54 -23.87 -29.79
C ASN A 269 -16.55 -23.83 -28.61
N SER A 270 -16.69 -24.76 -27.66
CA SER A 270 -15.76 -24.90 -26.54
C SER A 270 -14.37 -25.30 -27.03
N ARG A 271 -13.36 -24.61 -26.49
CA ARG A 271 -11.93 -24.95 -26.66
C ARG A 271 -11.39 -25.86 -25.54
N LYS A 272 -12.24 -26.25 -24.58
CA LYS A 272 -11.89 -27.20 -23.50
C LYS A 272 -12.12 -28.63 -23.99
N GLU A 273 -11.25 -29.56 -23.59
CA GLU A 273 -11.46 -30.99 -23.84
C GLU A 273 -12.71 -31.47 -23.08
N ASP A 274 -13.63 -32.08 -23.82
CA ASP A 274 -14.85 -32.69 -23.29
C ASP A 274 -14.63 -34.21 -23.29
N LEU A 275 -14.33 -34.76 -22.11
CA LEU A 275 -13.99 -36.17 -21.90
C LEU A 275 -15.21 -37.10 -21.94
N THR A 276 -16.40 -36.57 -22.21
CA THR A 276 -17.60 -37.41 -22.40
C THR A 276 -17.57 -38.04 -23.79
N MET A 277 -18.23 -39.20 -23.96
CA MET A 277 -18.31 -39.85 -25.28
C MET A 277 -18.84 -38.93 -26.40
N LEU A 278 -19.78 -38.04 -26.06
CA LEU A 278 -20.30 -37.02 -27.00
C LEU A 278 -19.22 -35.97 -27.33
N GLY A 279 -18.43 -35.55 -26.33
CA GLY A 279 -17.31 -34.62 -26.48
C GLY A 279 -16.16 -35.13 -27.35
N HIS A 280 -15.83 -36.41 -27.22
CA HIS A 280 -14.88 -37.08 -28.11
C HIS A 280 -15.35 -37.06 -29.56
N ARG A 281 -16.62 -37.42 -29.81
CA ARG A 281 -17.19 -37.43 -31.17
C ARG A 281 -17.23 -36.02 -31.79
N VAL A 282 -17.59 -35.00 -31.01
CA VAL A 282 -17.50 -33.59 -31.43
C VAL A 282 -16.07 -33.17 -31.81
N SER A 283 -15.08 -33.66 -31.05
CA SER A 283 -13.66 -33.37 -31.30
C SER A 283 -13.16 -34.02 -32.59
N ASP A 284 -13.62 -35.22 -32.92
CA ASP A 284 -13.30 -35.90 -34.18
C ASP A 284 -13.86 -35.15 -35.39
N ILE A 285 -15.11 -34.66 -35.29
CA ILE A 285 -15.72 -33.83 -36.32
C ILE A 285 -14.90 -32.54 -36.53
N LYS A 286 -14.48 -31.85 -35.46
CA LYS A 286 -13.61 -30.65 -35.54
C LYS A 286 -12.30 -30.93 -36.27
N ARG A 287 -11.65 -32.05 -35.95
CA ARG A 287 -10.39 -32.45 -36.61
C ARG A 287 -10.60 -32.70 -38.10
N SER A 288 -11.74 -33.28 -38.49
CA SER A 288 -12.07 -33.52 -39.91
C SER A 288 -12.31 -32.25 -40.74
N VAL A 289 -12.52 -31.09 -40.08
CA VAL A 289 -12.80 -29.80 -40.73
C VAL A 289 -11.55 -28.90 -40.78
N GLY A 290 -10.52 -29.18 -39.97
CA GLY A 290 -9.33 -28.32 -39.81
C GLY A 290 -8.04 -28.83 -40.46
N SER A 291 -7.92 -28.78 -41.80
CA SER A 291 -6.63 -28.94 -42.50
C SER A 291 -6.59 -28.21 -43.86
N SER A 292 -5.82 -27.10 -43.96
CA SER A 292 -4.95 -26.75 -45.12
C SER A 292 -4.33 -25.33 -45.09
N ASN A 293 -2.98 -25.29 -45.15
CA ASN A 293 -2.08 -24.43 -45.97
C ASN A 293 -1.93 -22.89 -45.89
N LEU A 294 -2.42 -22.15 -44.90
CA LEU A 294 -2.22 -20.67 -44.89
C LEU A 294 -0.98 -20.11 -44.13
N LEU A 295 -0.20 -20.94 -43.41
CA LEU A 295 0.80 -20.44 -42.45
C LEU A 295 2.23 -20.26 -43.00
N LYS A 296 2.53 -20.72 -44.22
CA LYS A 296 3.90 -20.71 -44.75
C LYS A 296 4.28 -19.40 -45.45
N THR A 297 3.32 -18.72 -46.09
CA THR A 297 3.58 -17.56 -46.95
C THR A 297 3.79 -16.24 -46.18
N THR A 298 3.27 -16.14 -44.95
CA THR A 298 3.33 -14.91 -44.14
C THR A 298 4.69 -14.68 -43.48
N ARG A 299 5.50 -15.74 -43.34
CA ARG A 299 6.81 -15.68 -42.65
C ARG A 299 7.87 -14.98 -43.51
N ASP A 300 7.83 -15.19 -44.82
CA ASP A 300 8.84 -14.67 -45.76
C ASP A 300 8.64 -13.20 -46.13
N GLN A 301 7.40 -12.69 -46.06
CA GLN A 301 7.12 -11.27 -46.25
C GLN A 301 7.52 -10.41 -45.02
N LEU A 302 7.53 -11.00 -43.83
CA LEU A 302 7.90 -10.30 -42.60
C LEU A 302 9.41 -10.05 -42.53
N GLY A 303 10.23 -11.00 -42.99
CA GLY A 303 11.70 -10.88 -42.97
C GLY A 303 12.22 -9.68 -43.78
N LYS A 304 11.63 -9.42 -44.95
CA LYS A 304 12.08 -8.32 -45.83
C LYS A 304 11.74 -6.92 -45.33
N LEU A 305 10.78 -6.79 -44.41
CA LEU A 305 10.43 -5.50 -43.79
C LEU A 305 11.32 -5.17 -42.59
N TYR A 306 11.94 -6.18 -41.95
CA TYR A 306 12.84 -5.97 -40.81
C TYR A 306 14.20 -5.40 -41.23
N ASP A 307 14.74 -5.81 -42.37
CA ASP A 307 16.08 -5.39 -42.83
C ASP A 307 16.12 -3.90 -43.26
N ALA A 308 14.99 -3.34 -43.70
CA ALA A 308 14.88 -1.93 -44.08
C ALA A 308 14.77 -0.99 -42.86
N GLU A 309 14.27 -1.49 -41.72
CA GLU A 309 14.13 -0.72 -40.47
C GLU A 309 15.47 -0.60 -39.72
N GLU A 310 16.35 -1.59 -39.85
CA GLU A 310 17.58 -1.69 -39.06
C GLU A 310 18.58 -0.56 -39.35
N LYS A 311 18.66 -0.12 -40.63
CA LYS A 311 19.47 1.05 -41.05
C LYS A 311 18.91 2.39 -40.58
N TYR A 312 17.59 2.49 -40.41
CA TYR A 312 16.91 3.73 -39.99
C TYR A 312 17.04 3.99 -38.48
N TRP A 313 17.03 2.93 -37.66
CA TRP A 313 17.12 3.04 -36.20
C TRP A 313 18.55 3.23 -35.64
N ALA A 314 19.59 2.91 -36.42
CA ALA A 314 20.99 3.07 -36.00
C ALA A 314 21.44 4.55 -35.90
N GLN A 315 20.80 5.47 -36.63
CA GLN A 315 21.30 6.84 -36.80
C GLN A 315 20.69 7.92 -35.87
N ARG A 316 19.65 7.62 -35.06
CA ARG A 316 18.94 8.68 -34.29
C ARG A 316 18.52 8.38 -32.85
N ALA A 317 18.86 7.21 -32.29
CA ALA A 317 18.59 6.94 -30.88
C ALA A 317 19.63 7.64 -29.99
N ARG A 318 19.18 8.51 -29.08
CA ARG A 318 19.97 9.02 -27.93
C ARG A 318 20.29 7.88 -26.92
N ASN A 319 20.80 6.74 -27.39
CA ASN A 319 21.18 5.57 -26.57
C ASN A 319 22.71 5.47 -26.45
N GLN A 320 23.42 6.61 -26.47
CA GLN A 320 24.88 6.62 -26.31
C GLN A 320 25.30 6.27 -24.85
N TRP A 321 24.43 6.53 -23.88
CA TRP A 321 24.65 6.37 -22.44
C TRP A 321 24.59 4.93 -21.91
N LEU A 322 23.75 4.04 -22.46
CA LEU A 322 23.78 2.60 -22.14
C LEU A 322 24.95 1.88 -22.83
N ARG A 323 25.55 2.53 -23.84
CA ARG A 323 26.79 2.11 -24.51
C ARG A 323 28.05 2.65 -23.81
N GLU A 324 27.92 3.54 -22.82
CA GLU A 324 28.99 3.77 -21.86
C GLU A 324 29.08 2.50 -21.01
N GLU A 325 30.21 1.80 -21.06
CA GLU A 325 30.40 0.47 -20.44
C GLU A 325 29.98 0.43 -18.95
N SER A 326 30.05 1.56 -18.24
CA SER A 326 29.84 1.66 -16.79
C SER A 326 28.50 1.07 -16.27
N MET A 327 27.38 1.28 -16.96
CA MET A 327 26.07 0.79 -16.51
C MET A 327 25.87 -0.70 -16.79
N ASN A 328 26.35 -1.18 -17.94
CA ASN A 328 26.37 -2.61 -18.22
C ASN A 328 27.38 -3.33 -17.31
N CYS A 329 28.52 -2.72 -16.97
CA CYS A 329 29.43 -3.24 -15.95
C CYS A 329 28.74 -3.39 -14.60
N PHE A 330 27.93 -2.40 -14.17
CA PHE A 330 27.13 -2.53 -12.94
C PHE A 330 26.10 -3.67 -13.01
N LEU A 331 25.41 -3.86 -14.13
CA LEU A 331 24.41 -4.92 -14.29
C LEU A 331 25.01 -6.33 -14.50
N ASN A 332 26.27 -6.40 -14.95
CA ASN A 332 26.99 -7.65 -15.19
C ASN A 332 27.81 -8.12 -13.99
N ARG A 333 27.98 -7.30 -12.94
CA ARG A 333 28.71 -7.72 -11.73
C ARG A 333 28.00 -8.88 -11.04
N GLU A 334 28.74 -9.59 -10.20
CA GLU A 334 28.17 -10.64 -9.36
C GLU A 334 27.31 -10.06 -8.24
N PHE A 335 26.24 -10.77 -7.90
CA PHE A 335 25.35 -10.43 -6.80
C PHE A 335 25.93 -10.91 -5.48
N SER A 336 25.98 -10.01 -4.48
CA SER A 336 26.48 -10.33 -3.15
C SER A 336 25.36 -10.72 -2.17
N ASP A 337 25.72 -11.36 -1.05
CA ASP A 337 24.74 -11.74 -0.02
C ASP A 337 24.13 -10.54 0.66
N GLU A 338 24.87 -9.44 0.79
CA GLU A 338 24.37 -8.19 1.38
C GLU A 338 23.20 -7.64 0.56
N GLU A 339 23.27 -7.75 -0.77
CA GLU A 339 22.22 -7.27 -1.67
C GLU A 339 20.99 -8.16 -1.64
N ILE A 340 21.19 -9.48 -1.59
CA ILE A 340 20.13 -10.47 -1.45
C ILE A 340 19.44 -10.30 -0.09
N MET A 341 20.22 -10.10 0.98
CA MET A 341 19.72 -9.81 2.32
C MET A 341 18.95 -8.49 2.38
N ALA A 342 19.45 -7.44 1.73
CA ALA A 342 18.74 -6.17 1.64
C ALA A 342 17.40 -6.34 0.92
N ALA A 343 17.33 -7.13 -0.15
CA ALA A 343 16.08 -7.46 -0.82
C ALA A 343 15.10 -8.19 0.10
N PHE A 344 15.57 -9.18 0.88
CA PHE A 344 14.75 -9.89 1.87
C PHE A 344 14.22 -8.96 2.98
N LYS A 345 15.08 -8.10 3.56
CA LYS A 345 14.67 -7.14 4.60
C LYS A 345 13.62 -6.13 4.13
N GLN A 346 13.64 -5.76 2.85
CA GLN A 346 12.65 -4.86 2.25
C GLN A 346 11.27 -5.50 1.99
N MET A 347 11.13 -6.81 2.17
CA MET A 347 9.86 -7.50 1.94
C MET A 347 8.95 -7.44 3.18
N ASP A 348 7.65 -7.19 2.97
CA ASP A 348 6.66 -7.29 4.04
C ASP A 348 6.43 -8.78 4.36
N PRO A 349 6.75 -9.23 5.59
CA PRO A 349 6.75 -10.64 5.91
C PRO A 349 5.34 -11.22 6.10
N ARG A 350 4.31 -10.36 6.20
CA ARG A 350 2.90 -10.75 6.36
C ARG A 350 2.21 -11.05 5.03
N LYS A 351 2.89 -10.86 3.90
CA LYS A 351 2.32 -11.16 2.58
C LYS A 351 2.05 -12.66 2.43
N ALA A 352 0.96 -12.96 1.73
CA ALA A 352 0.55 -14.34 1.47
C ALA A 352 1.70 -15.17 0.84
N PRO A 353 1.89 -16.42 1.31
CA PRO A 353 2.93 -17.31 0.82
C PRO A 353 2.64 -17.80 -0.60
N GLY A 354 3.66 -18.42 -1.20
CA GLY A 354 3.52 -19.10 -2.49
C GLY A 354 2.87 -20.48 -2.34
N ILE A 355 3.10 -21.34 -3.33
CA ILE A 355 2.57 -22.72 -3.35
C ILE A 355 3.09 -23.60 -2.20
N ASP A 356 4.27 -23.28 -1.66
CA ASP A 356 4.93 -23.98 -0.55
C ASP A 356 4.33 -23.65 0.83
N GLY A 357 3.46 -22.64 0.92
CA GLY A 357 2.87 -22.21 2.19
C GLY A 357 3.83 -21.47 3.13
N LEU A 358 5.10 -21.30 2.76
CA LEU A 358 6.11 -20.65 3.59
C LEU A 358 6.00 -19.13 3.48
N SER A 359 5.65 -18.47 4.59
CA SER A 359 5.45 -17.02 4.67
C SER A 359 6.77 -16.28 4.90
N GLY A 360 6.79 -14.96 4.70
CA GLY A 360 7.97 -14.17 5.02
C GLY A 360 8.34 -14.18 6.51
N ASN A 361 7.35 -14.33 7.41
CA ASN A 361 7.58 -14.50 8.84
C ASN A 361 8.34 -15.80 9.13
N PHE A 362 7.96 -16.91 8.48
CA PHE A 362 8.66 -18.19 8.65
C PHE A 362 10.18 -18.04 8.42
N PHE A 363 10.57 -17.41 7.30
CA PHE A 363 11.99 -17.18 7.00
C PHE A 363 12.66 -16.23 7.99
N LYS A 364 11.95 -15.21 8.50
CA LYS A 364 12.51 -14.30 9.50
C LYS A 364 12.75 -15.00 10.84
N ASP A 365 11.78 -15.77 11.30
CA ASP A 365 11.80 -16.42 12.60
C ASP A 365 12.82 -17.56 12.63
N HIS A 366 13.02 -18.24 11.50
CA HIS A 366 13.92 -19.40 11.37
C HIS A 366 15.18 -19.08 10.55
N TRP A 367 15.56 -17.81 10.45
CA TRP A 367 16.68 -17.39 9.59
C TRP A 367 18.01 -18.06 9.96
N GLN A 368 18.23 -18.36 11.24
CA GLN A 368 19.43 -19.07 11.70
C GLN A 368 19.55 -20.50 11.13
N ILE A 369 18.43 -21.10 10.73
CA ILE A 369 18.38 -22.46 10.19
C ILE A 369 18.44 -22.43 8.66
N VAL A 370 17.59 -21.61 8.01
CA VAL A 370 17.42 -21.65 6.55
C VAL A 370 18.19 -20.56 5.80
N GLY A 371 18.74 -19.56 6.50
CA GLY A 371 19.29 -18.35 5.91
C GLY A 371 20.48 -18.61 4.98
N SER A 372 21.41 -19.49 5.37
CA SER A 372 22.58 -19.84 4.56
C SER A 372 22.19 -20.50 3.23
N ASP A 373 21.20 -21.38 3.24
CA ASP A 373 20.75 -22.09 2.05
C ASP A 373 19.92 -21.20 1.13
N VAL A 374 19.11 -20.30 1.71
CA VAL A 374 18.37 -19.28 0.96
C VAL A 374 19.34 -18.33 0.25
N LEU A 375 20.35 -17.80 0.95
CA LEU A 375 21.36 -16.91 0.37
C LEU A 375 22.12 -17.61 -0.76
N ARG A 376 22.63 -18.83 -0.51
CA ARG A 376 23.34 -19.63 -1.52
C ARG A 376 22.47 -19.89 -2.75
N THR A 377 21.23 -20.32 -2.57
CA THR A 377 20.30 -20.59 -3.67
C THR A 377 20.01 -19.34 -4.49
N CYS A 378 19.73 -18.21 -3.83
CA CYS A 378 19.50 -16.95 -4.53
C CYS A 378 20.75 -16.48 -5.29
N ARG A 379 21.93 -16.57 -4.68
CA ARG A 379 23.20 -16.18 -5.30
C ARG A 379 23.49 -17.03 -6.53
N ASP A 380 23.39 -18.35 -6.41
CA ASP A 380 23.64 -19.28 -7.51
C ASP A 380 22.71 -18.99 -8.70
N ILE A 381 21.42 -18.71 -8.44
CA ILE A 381 20.47 -18.35 -9.50
C ILE A 381 20.82 -17.00 -10.13
N LEU A 382 21.09 -15.97 -9.31
CA LEU A 382 21.38 -14.62 -9.78
C LEU A 382 22.70 -14.51 -10.56
N ASN A 383 23.68 -15.34 -10.24
CA ASN A 383 24.98 -15.40 -10.90
C ASN A 383 25.04 -16.40 -12.06
N GLY A 384 23.94 -17.14 -12.33
CA GLY A 384 23.86 -18.07 -13.48
C GLY A 384 24.39 -19.47 -13.22
N ASN A 385 24.74 -19.80 -11.98
CA ASN A 385 25.19 -21.14 -11.57
C ASN A 385 24.03 -22.14 -11.42
N LYS A 386 22.80 -21.66 -11.28
CA LYS A 386 21.58 -22.48 -11.19
C LYS A 386 20.42 -21.86 -11.96
N ASN A 387 19.52 -22.71 -12.45
CA ASN A 387 18.29 -22.27 -13.10
C ASN A 387 17.20 -21.93 -12.07
N VAL A 388 16.39 -20.90 -12.34
CA VAL A 388 15.28 -20.42 -11.52
C VAL A 388 14.04 -21.33 -11.57
N ASP A 389 13.94 -22.22 -12.57
CA ASP A 389 12.79 -23.12 -12.81
C ASP A 389 12.33 -23.89 -11.56
N CYS A 390 13.28 -24.26 -10.69
CA CYS A 390 13.06 -25.03 -9.47
C CYS A 390 12.24 -24.27 -8.41
N ILE A 391 12.22 -22.94 -8.45
CA ILE A 391 11.51 -22.08 -7.49
C ILE A 391 10.44 -21.18 -8.14
N ASN A 392 10.26 -21.27 -9.47
CA ASN A 392 9.37 -20.39 -10.23
C ASN A 392 7.91 -20.92 -10.36
N ASP A 393 7.54 -21.92 -9.56
CA ASP A 393 6.13 -22.32 -9.42
C ASP A 393 5.34 -21.22 -8.71
N THR A 394 4.29 -20.74 -9.37
CA THR A 394 3.50 -19.60 -8.92
C THR A 394 2.03 -19.96 -8.77
N LEU A 395 1.44 -19.58 -7.64
CA LEU A 395 0.05 -19.85 -7.33
C LEU A 395 -0.82 -18.66 -7.74
N ILE A 396 -1.77 -18.84 -8.65
CA ILE A 396 -2.75 -17.83 -9.02
C ILE A 396 -3.95 -17.91 -8.10
N VAL A 397 -4.28 -16.80 -7.45
CA VAL A 397 -5.51 -16.63 -6.66
C VAL A 397 -6.39 -15.58 -7.32
N LEU A 398 -7.69 -15.85 -7.41
CA LEU A 398 -8.66 -14.95 -8.02
C LEU A 398 -9.28 -14.05 -6.95
N ILE A 399 -9.05 -12.74 -7.04
CA ILE A 399 -9.67 -11.74 -6.16
C ILE A 399 -10.87 -11.12 -6.89
N PRO A 400 -12.09 -11.16 -6.32
CA PRO A 400 -13.26 -10.56 -6.95
C PRO A 400 -13.16 -9.03 -6.99
N LYS A 401 -13.44 -8.44 -8.15
CA LYS A 401 -13.49 -6.98 -8.37
C LYS A 401 -14.84 -6.37 -7.97
N ILE A 402 -15.89 -7.20 -7.91
CA ILE A 402 -17.27 -6.82 -7.60
C ILE A 402 -17.87 -7.81 -6.60
N ARG A 403 -18.96 -7.44 -5.90
CA ARG A 403 -19.58 -8.27 -4.85
C ARG A 403 -20.07 -9.64 -5.35
N ASN A 404 -20.68 -9.67 -6.53
CA ASN A 404 -21.26 -10.89 -7.12
C ASN A 404 -20.60 -11.16 -8.48
N PRO A 405 -19.38 -11.71 -8.49
CA PRO A 405 -18.64 -11.96 -9.72
C PRO A 405 -19.21 -13.16 -10.50
N CYS A 406 -19.91 -12.89 -11.60
CA CYS A 406 -20.50 -13.94 -12.45
C CYS A 406 -19.61 -14.37 -13.63
N ASP A 407 -18.50 -13.67 -13.89
CA ASP A 407 -17.64 -13.84 -15.06
C ASP A 407 -16.17 -13.76 -14.67
N MET A 408 -15.27 -14.41 -15.43
CA MET A 408 -13.83 -14.35 -15.19
C MET A 408 -13.24 -12.93 -15.30
N SER A 409 -13.85 -12.05 -16.09
CA SER A 409 -13.48 -10.63 -16.19
C SER A 409 -13.68 -9.87 -14.86
N ASN A 410 -14.61 -10.35 -14.03
CA ASN A 410 -14.91 -9.82 -12.70
C ASN A 410 -13.90 -10.23 -11.64
N TYR A 411 -12.91 -11.05 -11.97
CA TYR A 411 -11.80 -11.39 -11.09
C TYR A 411 -10.50 -10.71 -11.52
N ARG A 412 -9.65 -10.43 -10.54
CA ARG A 412 -8.25 -10.05 -10.74
C ARG A 412 -7.39 -11.25 -10.35
N PRO A 413 -6.66 -11.86 -11.29
CA PRO A 413 -5.70 -12.91 -10.94
C PRO A 413 -4.49 -12.28 -10.24
N ILE A 414 -4.10 -12.83 -9.09
CA ILE A 414 -2.90 -12.43 -8.36
C ILE A 414 -1.95 -13.61 -8.29
N SER A 415 -0.71 -13.36 -8.69
CA SER A 415 0.40 -14.31 -8.70
C SER A 415 1.09 -14.33 -7.34
N LEU A 416 0.83 -15.34 -6.54
CA LEU A 416 1.53 -15.63 -5.29
C LEU A 416 2.79 -16.45 -5.57
N CYS A 417 3.91 -15.74 -5.72
CA CYS A 417 5.21 -16.36 -5.94
C CYS A 417 5.81 -16.86 -4.60
N ARG A 418 6.66 -17.90 -4.65
CA ARG A 418 7.45 -18.35 -3.48
C ARG A 418 8.30 -17.22 -2.92
N VAL A 419 8.57 -17.23 -1.61
CA VAL A 419 9.37 -16.18 -0.96
C VAL A 419 10.79 -16.14 -1.52
N ILE A 420 11.42 -17.29 -1.73
CA ILE A 420 12.78 -17.40 -2.30
C ILE A 420 12.84 -16.76 -3.70
N TYR A 421 11.88 -17.07 -4.58
CA TYR A 421 11.78 -16.42 -5.89
C TYR A 421 11.56 -14.90 -5.76
N LYS A 422 10.71 -14.46 -4.82
CA LYS A 422 10.49 -13.02 -4.58
C LYS A 422 11.77 -12.32 -4.15
N ILE A 423 12.68 -12.98 -3.43
CA ILE A 423 14.00 -12.43 -3.10
C ILE A 423 14.81 -12.21 -4.39
N VAL A 424 14.96 -13.23 -5.23
CA VAL A 424 15.66 -13.15 -6.53
C VAL A 424 15.10 -12.01 -7.40
N SER A 425 13.78 -12.02 -7.63
CA SER A 425 13.09 -10.99 -8.42
C SER A 425 13.22 -9.60 -7.81
N LYS A 426 13.16 -9.47 -6.49
CA LYS A 426 13.34 -8.19 -5.79
C LYS A 426 14.76 -7.66 -5.92
N THR A 427 15.77 -8.53 -5.88
CA THR A 427 17.18 -8.15 -6.11
C THR A 427 17.37 -7.60 -7.52
N LEU A 428 16.88 -8.31 -8.55
CA LEU A 428 16.88 -7.83 -9.94
C LEU A 428 16.12 -6.51 -10.09
N ALA A 429 14.95 -6.40 -9.45
CA ALA A 429 14.16 -5.18 -9.45
C ALA A 429 14.90 -3.99 -8.81
N ASN A 430 15.71 -4.23 -7.78
CA ASN A 430 16.49 -3.18 -7.14
C ASN A 430 17.61 -2.65 -8.04
N TRP A 431 18.24 -3.50 -8.85
CA TRP A 431 19.24 -3.07 -9.83
C TRP A 431 18.63 -2.32 -11.01
N ILE A 432 17.56 -2.84 -11.62
CA ILE A 432 16.92 -2.15 -12.74
C ILE A 432 16.39 -0.76 -12.32
N LYS A 433 15.96 -0.60 -11.07
CA LYS A 433 15.54 0.69 -10.51
C LYS A 433 16.60 1.78 -10.56
N VAL A 434 17.87 1.42 -10.47
CA VAL A 434 18.99 2.39 -10.54
C VAL A 434 19.09 3.00 -11.93
N VAL A 435 18.89 2.18 -12.98
CA VAL A 435 19.04 2.61 -14.38
C VAL A 435 17.76 3.20 -14.99
N LEU A 436 16.58 2.86 -14.45
CA LEU A 436 15.28 3.28 -15.00
C LEU A 436 15.09 4.79 -15.20
N PRO A 437 15.52 5.69 -14.29
CA PRO A 437 15.37 7.14 -14.48
C PRO A 437 16.02 7.66 -15.76
N GLN A 438 17.11 7.03 -16.20
CA GLN A 438 17.84 7.38 -17.42
C GLN A 438 17.21 6.72 -18.67
N CYS A 439 16.65 5.51 -18.51
CA CYS A 439 16.05 4.74 -19.60
C CYS A 439 14.67 5.23 -20.01
N ILE A 440 13.86 5.70 -19.05
CA ILE A 440 12.42 5.96 -19.23
C ILE A 440 12.13 7.46 -19.41
N SER A 441 11.35 7.79 -20.44
CA SER A 441 10.86 9.14 -20.73
C SER A 441 10.25 9.84 -19.52
N HIS A 442 10.44 11.17 -19.42
CA HIS A 442 9.88 12.02 -18.35
C HIS A 442 8.34 12.03 -18.32
N ASN A 443 7.69 11.54 -19.38
CA ASN A 443 6.24 11.45 -19.48
C ASN A 443 5.65 10.23 -18.74
N GLN A 444 6.47 9.34 -18.19
CA GLN A 444 6.05 8.22 -17.34
C GLN A 444 6.40 8.50 -15.88
N SER A 445 5.39 8.53 -15.01
CA SER A 445 5.59 8.90 -13.60
C SER A 445 5.42 7.76 -12.61
N ALA A 446 4.92 6.58 -13.04
CA ALA A 446 4.77 5.43 -12.15
C ALA A 446 6.07 4.65 -12.00
N PHE A 447 6.32 4.14 -10.79
CA PHE A 447 7.40 3.20 -10.45
C PHE A 447 8.84 3.67 -10.75
N VAL A 448 9.05 4.92 -11.16
CA VAL A 448 10.40 5.50 -11.33
C VAL A 448 10.76 6.30 -10.06
N PRO A 449 11.92 6.04 -9.43
CA PRO A 449 12.37 6.81 -8.28
C PRO A 449 12.32 8.33 -8.52
N SER A 450 11.99 9.09 -7.48
CA SER A 450 11.89 10.57 -7.50
C SER A 450 10.78 11.18 -8.37
N ARG A 451 9.94 10.37 -9.04
CA ARG A 451 8.73 10.81 -9.75
C ARG A 451 7.49 10.59 -8.88
N MET A 452 6.53 11.53 -8.94
CA MET A 452 5.28 11.44 -8.17
C MET A 452 4.07 11.53 -9.09
N ILE A 453 3.00 10.78 -8.77
CA ILE A 453 1.73 10.85 -9.50
C ILE A 453 1.15 12.27 -9.57
N HIS A 454 1.36 13.04 -8.50
CA HIS A 454 0.87 14.42 -8.40
C HIS A 454 1.43 15.33 -9.50
N ASP A 455 2.62 15.05 -10.06
CA ASP A 455 3.18 15.82 -11.18
C ASP A 455 2.34 15.66 -12.45
N ASN A 456 1.91 14.43 -12.76
CA ASN A 456 1.03 14.17 -13.88
C ASN A 456 -0.33 14.85 -13.68
N VAL A 457 -0.87 14.83 -12.46
CA VAL A 457 -2.14 15.51 -12.15
C VAL A 457 -2.02 17.03 -12.36
N LEU A 458 -0.94 17.65 -11.89
CA LEU A 458 -0.67 19.09 -12.07
C LEU A 458 -0.58 19.46 -13.56
N VAL A 459 0.20 18.70 -14.34
CA VAL A 459 0.36 18.92 -15.78
C VAL A 459 -0.96 18.69 -16.52
N ALA A 460 -1.67 17.60 -16.23
CA ALA A 460 -2.95 17.27 -16.86
C ALA A 460 -4.00 18.34 -16.59
N HIS A 461 -4.18 18.74 -15.33
CA HIS A 461 -5.12 19.80 -14.97
C HIS A 461 -4.77 21.12 -15.65
N LYS A 462 -3.46 21.41 -15.80
CA LYS A 462 -3.01 22.61 -16.49
C LYS A 462 -3.33 22.59 -17.99
N LEU A 463 -3.10 21.47 -18.65
CA LEU A 463 -3.43 21.29 -20.07
C LEU A 463 -4.95 21.33 -20.30
N VAL A 464 -5.74 20.68 -19.44
CA VAL A 464 -7.22 20.74 -19.49
C VAL A 464 -7.73 22.18 -19.32
N HIS A 465 -7.17 22.93 -18.36
CA HIS A 465 -7.51 24.35 -18.18
C HIS A 465 -7.15 25.18 -19.43
N TYR A 466 -6.03 24.88 -20.09
CA TYR A 466 -5.67 25.53 -21.35
C TYR A 466 -6.68 25.21 -22.46
N LEU A 467 -7.12 23.95 -22.57
CA LEU A 467 -8.13 23.51 -23.53
C LEU A 467 -9.50 24.14 -23.29
N ARG A 468 -9.85 24.44 -22.03
CA ARG A 468 -11.11 25.10 -21.65
C ARG A 468 -11.13 26.63 -21.81
N SER A 469 -9.98 27.29 -22.00
CA SER A 469 -9.94 28.77 -22.06
C SER A 469 -10.62 29.34 -23.33
N SER A 470 -11.15 30.56 -23.31
CA SER A 470 -11.79 31.15 -24.49
C SER A 470 -10.81 31.79 -25.50
N LYS A 471 -9.58 32.12 -25.07
CA LYS A 471 -8.63 32.98 -25.81
C LYS A 471 -7.87 32.35 -27.01
N ASN A 472 -8.04 31.05 -27.31
CA ASN A 472 -7.16 30.34 -28.29
C ASN A 472 -7.90 29.62 -29.44
N GLY A 473 -9.07 30.10 -29.87
CA GLY A 473 -9.74 29.63 -31.09
C GLY A 473 -10.37 28.21 -31.04
N PRO A 474 -10.91 27.70 -32.18
CA PRO A 474 -11.73 26.48 -32.26
C PRO A 474 -10.97 25.14 -32.37
N ASN A 475 -9.63 25.15 -32.53
CA ASN A 475 -8.81 23.96 -32.87
C ASN A 475 -7.87 23.48 -31.73
N LYS A 476 -8.36 23.48 -30.47
CA LYS A 476 -7.49 23.33 -29.29
C LYS A 476 -6.97 21.91 -29.03
N GLY A 477 -7.79 20.89 -29.29
CA GLY A 477 -7.44 19.50 -29.05
C GLY A 477 -8.43 18.73 -28.18
N CYS A 478 -8.12 17.47 -27.97
CA CYS A 478 -8.86 16.53 -27.15
C CYS A 478 -7.92 15.86 -26.14
N VAL A 479 -8.53 15.41 -25.06
CA VAL A 479 -7.90 14.57 -24.06
C VAL A 479 -8.46 13.17 -24.22
N ILE A 480 -7.59 12.20 -24.45
CA ILE A 480 -7.95 10.79 -24.60
C ILE A 480 -7.46 10.07 -23.36
N LYS A 481 -8.36 9.43 -22.62
CA LYS A 481 -8.00 8.47 -21.57
C LYS A 481 -8.08 7.07 -22.18
N LEU A 482 -6.95 6.39 -22.20
CA LEU A 482 -6.80 5.06 -22.76
C LEU A 482 -6.72 4.03 -21.63
N ASP A 483 -7.54 2.98 -21.72
CA ASP A 483 -7.54 1.83 -20.80
C ASP A 483 -7.01 0.60 -21.55
N MET A 484 -5.98 -0.05 -21.03
CA MET A 484 -5.41 -1.28 -21.61
C MET A 484 -6.11 -2.52 -21.03
N SER A 485 -6.62 -3.38 -21.90
CA SER A 485 -7.27 -4.63 -21.52
C SER A 485 -6.25 -5.64 -21.03
N LYS A 486 -6.29 -5.99 -19.73
CA LYS A 486 -5.38 -6.99 -19.13
C LYS A 486 -3.90 -6.67 -19.39
N ALA A 487 -3.49 -5.45 -19.04
CA ALA A 487 -2.19 -4.88 -19.38
C ALA A 487 -0.99 -5.79 -19.11
N TYR A 488 -0.94 -6.45 -17.96
CA TYR A 488 0.16 -7.37 -17.60
C TYR A 488 0.08 -8.71 -18.35
N ASP A 489 -1.12 -9.30 -18.46
CA ASP A 489 -1.32 -10.66 -19.01
C ASP A 489 -1.07 -10.75 -20.53
N ARG A 490 -0.96 -9.61 -21.22
CA ARG A 490 -0.88 -9.54 -22.69
C ARG A 490 0.49 -9.24 -23.26
N VAL A 491 1.47 -8.90 -22.42
CA VAL A 491 2.81 -8.54 -22.88
C VAL A 491 3.47 -9.72 -23.57
N GLU A 492 3.77 -9.60 -24.86
CA GLU A 492 4.52 -10.62 -25.61
C GLU A 492 5.99 -10.66 -25.15
N TRP A 493 6.48 -11.83 -24.78
CA TRP A 493 7.83 -11.99 -24.23
C TRP A 493 8.93 -11.67 -25.25
N SER A 494 8.77 -12.13 -26.49
CA SER A 494 9.71 -11.84 -27.59
C SER A 494 9.83 -10.35 -27.90
N PHE A 495 8.75 -9.59 -27.70
CA PHE A 495 8.77 -8.14 -27.82
C PHE A 495 9.58 -7.51 -26.69
N LEU A 496 9.33 -7.91 -25.43
CA LEU A 496 10.04 -7.39 -24.27
C LEU A 496 11.55 -7.63 -24.35
N GLU A 497 11.96 -8.84 -24.74
CA GLU A 497 13.36 -9.22 -24.94
C GLU A 497 14.04 -8.32 -25.99
N LYS A 498 13.45 -8.21 -27.19
CA LYS A 498 13.96 -7.35 -28.27
C LYS A 498 14.06 -5.88 -27.86
N VAL A 499 13.10 -5.39 -27.05
CA VAL A 499 13.14 -4.03 -26.53
C VAL A 499 14.34 -3.82 -25.61
N MET A 500 14.59 -4.74 -24.67
CA MET A 500 15.76 -4.64 -23.78
C MET A 500 17.07 -4.67 -24.56
N LEU A 501 17.21 -5.61 -25.51
CA LEU A 501 18.39 -5.68 -26.38
C LEU A 501 18.58 -4.39 -27.18
N LYS A 502 17.52 -3.84 -27.77
CA LYS A 502 17.58 -2.59 -28.55
C LYS A 502 17.87 -1.36 -27.69
N MET A 503 17.46 -1.37 -26.41
CA MET A 503 17.82 -0.34 -25.44
C MET A 503 19.32 -0.37 -25.08
N GLY A 504 20.00 -1.49 -25.32
CA GLY A 504 21.44 -1.64 -25.06
C GLY A 504 21.76 -2.37 -23.76
N PHE A 505 20.80 -3.09 -23.17
CA PHE A 505 21.09 -4.02 -22.08
C PHE A 505 21.95 -5.18 -22.58
N SER A 506 22.92 -5.62 -21.78
CA SER A 506 23.76 -6.78 -22.11
C SER A 506 22.92 -8.05 -22.29
N ASN A 507 23.38 -8.94 -23.17
CA ASN A 507 22.71 -10.24 -23.39
C ASN A 507 22.58 -11.04 -22.09
N ASN A 508 23.62 -11.05 -21.25
CA ASN A 508 23.62 -11.72 -19.96
C ASN A 508 22.51 -11.18 -19.04
N TRP A 509 22.38 -9.84 -18.93
CA TRP A 509 21.31 -9.24 -18.15
C TRP A 509 19.92 -9.59 -18.68
N VAL A 510 19.74 -9.52 -20.01
CA VAL A 510 18.48 -9.87 -20.66
C VAL A 510 18.11 -11.32 -20.40
N GLU A 511 19.05 -12.25 -20.53
CA GLU A 511 18.86 -13.68 -20.29
C GLU A 511 18.43 -13.95 -18.84
N LYS A 512 19.08 -13.32 -17.84
CA LYS A 512 18.67 -13.44 -16.43
C LYS A 512 17.22 -13.02 -16.19
N ILE A 513 16.81 -11.90 -16.80
CA ILE A 513 15.43 -11.40 -16.71
C ILE A 513 14.46 -12.35 -17.42
N MET A 514 14.77 -12.76 -18.64
CA MET A 514 13.91 -13.62 -19.45
C MET A 514 13.77 -15.02 -18.84
N ASN A 515 14.83 -15.56 -18.23
CA ASN A 515 14.76 -16.82 -17.47
C ASN A 515 13.75 -16.71 -16.32
N CYS A 516 13.68 -15.58 -15.61
CA CYS A 516 12.65 -15.37 -14.57
C CYS A 516 11.24 -15.26 -15.16
N VAL A 517 11.08 -14.66 -16.33
CA VAL A 517 9.77 -14.40 -16.97
C VAL A 517 9.21 -15.64 -17.65
N CYS A 518 10.03 -16.34 -18.43
CA CYS A 518 9.60 -17.42 -19.33
C CYS A 518 9.44 -18.79 -18.66
N SER A 519 10.20 -19.07 -17.59
CA SER A 519 10.18 -20.38 -16.93
C SER A 519 9.04 -20.61 -15.94
N VAL A 520 8.16 -19.63 -15.80
CA VAL A 520 7.10 -19.67 -14.79
C VAL A 520 6.12 -20.81 -15.07
N ARG A 521 5.71 -21.49 -13.99
CA ARG A 521 4.65 -22.49 -14.04
C ARG A 521 3.53 -22.07 -13.10
N TYR A 522 2.32 -21.90 -13.62
CA TYR A 522 1.18 -21.48 -12.82
C TYR A 522 0.34 -22.66 -12.37
N ARG A 523 -0.23 -22.56 -11.17
CA ARG A 523 -1.41 -23.33 -10.77
C ARG A 523 -2.45 -22.39 -10.21
N VAL A 524 -3.73 -22.60 -10.50
CA VAL A 524 -4.81 -21.75 -9.97
C VAL A 524 -5.37 -22.39 -8.71
N LYS A 525 -5.55 -21.61 -7.63
CA LYS A 525 -6.24 -22.06 -6.42
C LYS A 525 -7.74 -21.82 -6.55
N CYS A 526 -8.52 -22.90 -6.62
CA CYS A 526 -9.97 -22.87 -6.66
C CYS A 526 -10.53 -23.74 -5.52
N ASN A 527 -11.32 -23.14 -4.61
CA ASN A 527 -12.02 -23.88 -3.54
C ASN A 527 -11.12 -24.85 -2.73
N ARG A 528 -9.89 -24.41 -2.40
CA ARG A 528 -8.81 -25.15 -1.71
C ARG A 528 -8.03 -26.15 -2.56
N ASN A 529 -8.47 -26.48 -3.75
CA ASN A 529 -7.76 -27.35 -4.68
C ASN A 529 -6.88 -26.54 -5.64
N LEU A 530 -5.78 -27.16 -6.08
CA LEU A 530 -4.90 -26.62 -7.12
C LEU A 530 -5.28 -27.24 -8.46
N THR A 531 -5.33 -26.44 -9.52
CA THR A 531 -5.44 -26.96 -10.88
C THR A 531 -4.15 -27.64 -11.33
N ASP A 532 -4.21 -28.26 -12.51
CA ASP A 532 -3.03 -28.64 -13.27
C ASP A 532 -2.11 -27.46 -13.55
N VAL A 533 -0.86 -27.80 -13.89
CA VAL A 533 0.18 -26.84 -14.24
C VAL A 533 -0.16 -26.18 -15.57
N ILE A 534 -0.11 -24.85 -15.58
CA ILE A 534 -0.28 -24.01 -16.77
C ILE A 534 1.07 -23.37 -17.07
N THR A 535 1.63 -23.68 -18.24
CA THR A 535 2.82 -22.99 -18.77
C THR A 535 2.35 -21.84 -19.67
N PRO A 536 2.56 -20.58 -19.28
CA PRO A 536 2.18 -19.45 -20.12
C PRO A 536 3.18 -19.27 -21.26
N GLU A 537 2.73 -18.61 -22.33
CA GLU A 537 3.57 -18.22 -23.48
C GLU A 537 3.80 -16.70 -23.53
N ARG A 538 3.11 -15.95 -22.68
CA ARG A 538 3.16 -14.48 -22.60
C ARG A 538 2.67 -13.96 -21.25
N GLY A 539 2.86 -12.66 -21.04
CA GLY A 539 2.35 -11.91 -19.91
C GLY A 539 3.33 -11.82 -18.74
N LEU A 540 3.05 -10.88 -17.83
CA LEU A 540 3.86 -10.60 -16.65
C LEU A 540 3.06 -10.91 -15.38
N ARG A 541 3.73 -11.44 -14.34
CA ARG A 541 3.08 -11.82 -13.06
C ARG A 541 2.54 -10.61 -12.31
N GLN A 542 1.26 -10.62 -11.95
CA GLN A 542 0.66 -9.59 -11.11
C GLN A 542 0.91 -9.90 -9.62
N GLY A 543 1.92 -9.26 -9.03
CA GLY A 543 2.35 -9.52 -7.64
C GLY A 543 3.85 -9.81 -7.51
N ASP A 544 4.52 -9.99 -8.64
CA ASP A 544 5.97 -10.12 -8.75
C ASP A 544 6.67 -8.75 -8.63
N PRO A 545 7.69 -8.59 -7.78
CA PRO A 545 8.43 -7.33 -7.64
C PRO A 545 9.04 -6.78 -8.94
N LEU A 546 9.43 -7.64 -9.88
CA LEU A 546 10.09 -7.26 -11.13
C LEU A 546 9.11 -6.79 -12.22
N SER A 547 7.94 -7.43 -12.33
CA SER A 547 6.95 -7.20 -13.39
C SER A 547 6.57 -5.72 -13.64
N PRO A 548 6.34 -4.86 -12.62
CA PRO A 548 5.98 -3.47 -12.87
C PRO A 548 7.02 -2.70 -13.66
N TYR A 549 8.30 -2.98 -13.44
CA TYR A 549 9.42 -2.32 -14.11
C TYR A 549 9.57 -2.79 -15.56
N LEU A 550 9.39 -4.09 -15.81
CA LEU A 550 9.37 -4.64 -17.16
C LEU A 550 8.21 -4.09 -17.99
N PHE A 551 7.05 -3.89 -17.35
CA PHE A 551 5.91 -3.24 -18.00
C PHE A 551 6.21 -1.78 -18.40
N LEU A 552 7.05 -1.06 -17.65
CA LEU A 552 7.49 0.28 -18.07
C LEU A 552 8.31 0.25 -19.37
N LEU A 553 9.14 -0.78 -19.59
CA LEU A 553 9.90 -0.95 -20.83
C LEU A 553 8.97 -1.20 -22.02
N CYS A 554 7.89 -1.97 -21.81
CA CYS A 554 6.84 -2.12 -22.81
C CYS A 554 6.18 -0.77 -23.16
N MET A 555 5.73 -0.02 -22.15
CA MET A 555 5.11 1.30 -22.37
C MET A 555 6.08 2.37 -22.89
N TYR A 556 7.39 2.19 -22.68
CA TYR A 556 8.41 3.08 -23.20
C TYR A 556 8.41 3.12 -24.73
N VAL A 557 8.21 1.97 -25.40
CA VAL A 557 8.11 1.92 -26.86
C VAL A 557 6.95 2.79 -27.35
N PHE A 558 5.78 2.70 -26.71
CA PHE A 558 4.64 3.55 -27.06
C PHE A 558 4.95 5.03 -26.85
N SER A 559 5.60 5.39 -25.73
CA SER A 559 6.06 6.75 -25.46
C SER A 559 7.00 7.26 -26.57
N ARG A 560 7.95 6.42 -27.02
CA ARG A 560 8.91 6.76 -28.08
C ARG A 560 8.24 6.94 -29.44
N MET A 561 7.27 6.10 -29.80
CA MET A 561 6.52 6.27 -31.06
C MET A 561 5.78 7.61 -31.07
N LEU A 562 5.14 7.99 -29.96
CA LEU A 562 4.46 9.28 -29.82
C LEU A 562 5.44 10.46 -29.88
N LEU A 563 6.59 10.37 -29.22
CA LEU A 563 7.62 11.42 -29.28
C LEU A 563 8.25 11.54 -30.67
N ASN A 564 8.42 10.43 -31.39
CA ASN A 564 8.94 10.44 -32.76
C ASN A 564 7.95 11.13 -33.71
N ALA A 565 6.65 10.80 -33.61
CA ALA A 565 5.61 11.49 -34.37
C ALA A 565 5.54 12.98 -34.03
N GLN A 566 5.83 13.36 -32.78
CA GLN A 566 5.94 14.77 -32.38
C GLN A 566 7.17 15.46 -33.00
N ALA A 567 8.33 14.80 -32.99
CA ALA A 567 9.56 15.33 -33.61
C ALA A 567 9.40 15.51 -35.12
N ASN A 568 8.66 14.61 -35.78
CA ASN A 568 8.37 14.67 -37.22
C ASN A 568 7.20 15.60 -37.59
N ASN A 569 6.64 16.35 -36.62
CA ASN A 569 5.47 17.24 -36.81
C ASN A 569 4.18 16.54 -37.28
N GLU A 570 4.07 15.21 -37.11
CA GLU A 570 2.89 14.41 -37.44
C GLU A 570 1.86 14.44 -36.30
N LEU A 571 2.33 14.49 -35.05
CA LEU A 571 1.51 14.55 -33.84
C LEU A 571 2.06 15.62 -32.89
N LYS A 572 1.60 16.87 -32.99
CA LYS A 572 2.26 17.99 -32.30
C LYS A 572 2.03 18.05 -30.79
N GLY A 573 0.97 17.43 -30.27
CA GLY A 573 0.58 17.57 -28.86
C GLY A 573 0.15 18.99 -28.46
N ILE A 574 -0.05 19.20 -27.16
CA ILE A 574 -0.63 20.42 -26.57
C ILE A 574 0.38 21.05 -25.61
N HIS A 575 0.45 22.38 -25.57
CA HIS A 575 1.32 23.13 -24.65
C HIS A 575 0.51 24.17 -23.87
N ALA A 576 0.89 24.43 -22.62
CA ALA A 576 0.14 25.31 -21.71
C ALA A 576 0.48 26.81 -21.85
N SER A 577 1.62 27.13 -22.45
CA SER A 577 2.16 28.48 -22.73
C SER A 577 3.01 28.44 -24.00
N LYS A 578 3.22 29.58 -24.68
CA LYS A 578 3.97 29.68 -25.94
C LYS A 578 5.39 29.10 -25.80
N ASP A 579 6.04 29.37 -24.68
CA ASP A 579 7.42 28.97 -24.38
C ASP A 579 7.50 27.66 -23.55
N GLY A 580 6.36 27.02 -23.28
CA GLY A 580 6.28 25.76 -22.54
C GLY A 580 6.41 24.52 -23.45
N PRO A 581 6.76 23.35 -22.89
CA PRO A 581 6.92 22.13 -23.66
C PRO A 581 5.58 21.66 -24.28
N ARG A 582 5.67 21.05 -25.46
CA ARG A 582 4.57 20.31 -26.10
C ARG A 582 4.47 18.91 -25.51
N ILE A 583 3.26 18.55 -25.10
CA ILE A 583 2.94 17.32 -24.39
C ILE A 583 1.84 16.62 -25.17
N ASN A 584 2.12 15.39 -25.63
CA ASN A 584 1.15 14.53 -26.30
C ASN A 584 0.70 13.34 -25.42
N HIS A 585 1.40 13.02 -24.32
CA HIS A 585 1.00 11.96 -23.40
C HIS A 585 1.55 12.15 -21.98
N LEU A 586 0.84 11.56 -21.01
CA LEU A 586 1.22 11.35 -19.62
C LEU A 586 0.84 9.92 -19.24
N PHE A 587 1.82 9.11 -18.85
CA PHE A 587 1.62 7.72 -18.42
C PHE A 587 1.79 7.58 -16.92
N PHE A 588 0.99 6.70 -16.35
CA PHE A 588 1.14 6.18 -15.00
C PHE A 588 0.91 4.68 -15.03
N ALA A 589 1.98 3.93 -15.32
CA ALA A 589 1.93 2.49 -15.61
C ALA A 589 0.99 2.21 -16.79
N ASP A 590 -0.12 1.49 -16.58
CA ASP A 590 -1.13 1.15 -17.58
C ASP A 590 -2.16 2.27 -17.84
N ASP A 591 -2.29 3.22 -16.91
CA ASP A 591 -3.13 4.40 -17.10
C ASP A 591 -2.43 5.39 -18.05
N ALA A 592 -3.05 5.66 -19.20
CA ALA A 592 -2.53 6.57 -20.21
C ALA A 592 -3.49 7.73 -20.50
N LEU A 593 -2.98 8.95 -20.35
CA LEU A 593 -3.67 10.18 -20.72
C LEU A 593 -2.95 10.83 -21.89
N LEU A 594 -3.66 11.05 -22.99
CA LEU A 594 -3.13 11.49 -24.27
C LEU A 594 -3.73 12.84 -24.66
N PHE A 595 -2.94 13.67 -25.33
CA PHE A 595 -3.27 15.03 -25.71
C PHE A 595 -3.04 15.20 -27.22
N VAL A 596 -4.13 15.21 -27.98
CA VAL A 596 -4.09 15.21 -29.45
C VAL A 596 -4.83 16.44 -29.96
N ARG A 597 -4.38 17.08 -31.05
CA ARG A 597 -5.14 18.22 -31.60
C ARG A 597 -6.37 17.70 -32.34
N ASN A 598 -7.42 18.54 -32.44
CA ASN A 598 -8.66 18.19 -33.15
C ASN A 598 -8.47 18.34 -34.66
N GLN A 599 -7.51 17.58 -35.19
CA GLN A 599 -7.18 17.50 -36.60
C GLN A 599 -7.23 16.04 -37.00
N ARG A 600 -8.04 15.72 -38.02
CA ARG A 600 -8.19 14.36 -38.53
C ARG A 600 -6.84 13.69 -38.80
N LYS A 601 -5.90 14.40 -39.44
CA LYS A 601 -4.54 13.91 -39.70
C LYS A 601 -3.81 13.44 -38.44
N GLU A 602 -3.90 14.18 -37.33
CA GLU A 602 -3.25 13.78 -36.07
C GLU A 602 -3.95 12.58 -35.41
N VAL A 603 -5.28 12.53 -35.48
CA VAL A 603 -6.06 11.40 -34.97
C VAL A 603 -5.76 10.12 -35.76
N ASP A 604 -5.64 10.20 -37.09
CA ASP A 604 -5.29 9.07 -37.94
C ASP A 604 -3.87 8.57 -37.65
N VAL A 605 -2.89 9.47 -37.50
CA VAL A 605 -1.52 9.13 -37.09
C VAL A 605 -1.52 8.46 -35.71
N PHE A 606 -2.29 9.00 -34.75
CA PHE A 606 -2.42 8.41 -33.43
C PHE A 606 -2.99 6.99 -33.48
N MET A 607 -4.06 6.76 -34.25
CA MET A 607 -4.65 5.43 -34.41
C MET A 607 -3.69 4.45 -35.09
N LYS A 608 -2.87 4.89 -36.05
CA LYS A 608 -1.83 4.07 -36.68
C LYS A 608 -0.74 3.68 -35.68
N ILE A 609 -0.27 4.62 -34.86
CA ILE A 609 0.71 4.34 -33.80
C ILE A 609 0.16 3.30 -32.82
N LEU A 610 -1.11 3.45 -32.46
CA LEU A 610 -1.79 2.58 -31.51
C LEU A 610 -1.98 1.16 -32.05
N ASP A 611 -2.38 1.01 -33.32
CA ASP A 611 -2.48 -0.30 -34.00
C ASP A 611 -1.11 -0.99 -34.08
N ASN A 612 -0.08 -0.26 -34.52
CA ASN A 612 1.28 -0.79 -34.58
C ASN A 612 1.78 -1.25 -33.21
N PHE A 613 1.59 -0.42 -32.17
CA PHE A 613 1.98 -0.77 -30.81
C PHE A 613 1.22 -2.01 -30.31
N SER A 614 -0.08 -2.10 -30.55
CA SER A 614 -0.89 -3.28 -30.20
C SER A 614 -0.41 -4.55 -30.89
N ARG A 615 -0.10 -4.49 -32.20
CA ARG A 615 0.40 -5.63 -32.96
C ARG A 615 1.78 -6.10 -32.50
N MET A 616 2.67 -5.18 -32.13
CA MET A 616 4.03 -5.52 -31.71
C MET A 616 4.10 -6.02 -30.26
N SER A 617 3.34 -5.40 -29.34
CA SER A 617 3.45 -5.66 -27.90
C SER A 617 2.47 -6.71 -27.37
N GLY A 618 1.45 -7.07 -28.17
CA GLY A 618 0.29 -7.86 -27.74
C GLY A 618 -0.77 -7.08 -26.95
N GLN A 619 -0.50 -5.80 -26.65
CA GLN A 619 -1.44 -4.94 -25.93
C GLN A 619 -2.73 -4.73 -26.72
N SER A 620 -3.83 -4.59 -26.00
CA SER A 620 -5.15 -4.39 -26.61
C SER A 620 -5.90 -3.32 -25.83
N ILE A 621 -6.53 -2.40 -26.56
CA ILE A 621 -7.30 -1.31 -25.96
C ILE A 621 -8.63 -1.84 -25.47
N ASN A 622 -9.05 -1.39 -24.30
CA ASN A 622 -10.41 -1.52 -23.84
C ASN A 622 -11.25 -0.32 -24.30
N LEU A 623 -11.94 -0.46 -25.43
CA LEU A 623 -12.73 0.63 -26.02
C LEU A 623 -13.93 1.04 -25.15
N GLU A 624 -14.47 0.13 -24.34
CA GLU A 624 -15.60 0.42 -23.43
C GLU A 624 -15.19 1.34 -22.27
N LYS A 625 -13.94 1.21 -21.82
CA LYS A 625 -13.39 2.01 -20.72
C LYS A 625 -12.59 3.23 -21.19
N SER A 626 -12.13 3.20 -22.43
CA SER A 626 -11.44 4.32 -23.06
C SER A 626 -12.42 5.43 -23.42
N MET A 627 -12.01 6.68 -23.25
CA MET A 627 -12.89 7.83 -23.43
C MET A 627 -12.14 9.04 -24.00
N VAL A 628 -12.86 9.89 -24.71
CA VAL A 628 -12.34 11.13 -25.30
C VAL A 628 -13.16 12.33 -24.87
N CYS A 629 -12.47 13.40 -24.46
CA CYS A 629 -13.06 14.70 -24.13
C CYS A 629 -12.51 15.75 -25.10
N PHE A 630 -13.38 16.37 -25.87
CA PHE A 630 -13.00 17.44 -26.81
C PHE A 630 -13.02 18.81 -26.12
N SER A 631 -12.24 19.77 -26.64
CA SER A 631 -12.32 21.15 -26.19
C SER A 631 -13.72 21.75 -26.42
N PRO A 632 -14.22 22.64 -25.54
CA PRO A 632 -15.59 23.16 -25.61
C PRO A 632 -15.97 23.77 -26.97
N ASN A 633 -15.02 24.46 -27.62
CA ASN A 633 -15.25 25.15 -28.89
C ASN A 633 -15.19 24.23 -30.14
N THR A 634 -15.07 22.91 -29.97
CA THR A 634 -15.13 21.96 -31.09
C THR A 634 -16.59 21.67 -31.45
N SER A 635 -16.96 21.91 -32.71
CA SER A 635 -18.34 21.74 -33.20
C SER A 635 -18.84 20.31 -33.02
N ALA A 636 -20.15 20.14 -32.83
CA ALA A 636 -20.78 18.83 -32.64
C ALA A 636 -20.50 17.89 -33.83
N SER A 637 -20.56 18.40 -35.06
CA SER A 637 -20.22 17.65 -36.27
C SER A 637 -18.78 17.13 -36.26
N HIS A 638 -17.82 17.96 -35.84
CA HIS A 638 -16.41 17.57 -35.77
C HIS A 638 -16.13 16.58 -34.63
N ARG A 639 -16.83 16.70 -33.49
CA ARG A 639 -16.77 15.71 -32.39
C ARG A 639 -17.28 14.34 -32.82
N LEU A 640 -18.36 14.28 -33.60
CA LEU A 640 -18.90 13.03 -34.13
C LEU A 640 -17.91 12.34 -35.09
N VAL A 641 -17.30 13.10 -36.01
CA VAL A 641 -16.31 12.57 -36.96
C VAL A 641 -15.05 12.07 -36.25
N LEU A 642 -14.49 12.84 -35.31
CA LEU A 642 -13.28 12.40 -34.60
C LEU A 642 -13.59 11.30 -33.58
N GLY A 643 -14.77 11.32 -32.96
CA GLY A 643 -15.22 10.28 -32.05
C GLY A 643 -15.40 8.92 -32.74
N SER A 644 -15.95 8.91 -33.96
CA SER A 644 -16.10 7.68 -34.75
C SER A 644 -14.74 7.10 -35.19
N LEU A 645 -13.78 7.96 -35.56
CA LEU A 645 -12.41 7.53 -35.89
C LEU A 645 -11.70 6.89 -34.68
N LEU A 646 -11.87 7.46 -33.49
CA LEU A 646 -11.28 6.95 -32.26
C LEU A 646 -11.96 5.67 -31.75
N LYS A 647 -13.23 5.43 -32.12
CA LYS A 647 -14.06 4.31 -31.63
C LYS A 647 -14.20 4.29 -30.10
N MET A 648 -14.16 5.47 -29.47
CA MET A 648 -14.19 5.65 -28.01
C MET A 648 -15.43 6.44 -27.59
N LYS A 649 -15.85 6.26 -26.33
CA LYS A 649 -16.94 7.04 -25.76
C LYS A 649 -16.57 8.53 -25.66
N VAL A 650 -17.37 9.38 -26.30
CA VAL A 650 -17.23 10.84 -26.18
C VAL A 650 -17.88 11.31 -24.87
N VAL A 651 -17.16 12.12 -24.09
CA VAL A 651 -17.64 12.68 -22.82
C VAL A 651 -17.46 14.20 -22.79
N ASP A 652 -18.44 14.92 -22.22
CA ASP A 652 -18.41 16.39 -22.13
C ASP A 652 -17.59 16.91 -20.93
N LYS A 653 -17.46 16.11 -19.87
CA LYS A 653 -16.62 16.36 -18.70
C LYS A 653 -15.98 15.05 -18.26
N ILE A 654 -14.66 15.07 -18.01
CA ILE A 654 -13.93 13.97 -17.37
C ILE A 654 -14.26 13.88 -15.86
N ASP A 655 -14.79 14.97 -15.29
CA ASP A 655 -15.01 15.16 -13.85
C ASP A 655 -16.06 14.19 -13.25
N SER A 656 -17.02 13.69 -14.03
CA SER A 656 -18.05 12.75 -13.57
C SER A 656 -17.51 11.37 -13.14
N TYR A 657 -16.23 11.08 -13.42
CA TYR A 657 -15.54 9.88 -12.97
C TYR A 657 -14.92 10.03 -11.57
N LEU A 658 -14.76 11.26 -11.05
CA LEU A 658 -14.17 11.49 -9.72
C LEU A 658 -15.19 11.42 -8.57
N GLU A 659 -16.47 11.60 -8.87
CA GLU A 659 -17.52 11.74 -7.84
C GLU A 659 -18.28 10.43 -7.52
N SER A 660 -18.16 9.38 -8.36
CA SER A 660 -18.96 8.16 -8.19
C SER A 660 -18.16 7.00 -7.59
N LYS A 661 -18.03 6.96 -6.26
CA LYS A 661 -17.98 5.73 -5.44
C LYS A 661 -17.83 6.06 -3.95
N LEU A 662 -18.96 6.20 -3.25
CA LEU A 662 -18.99 6.04 -1.79
C LEU A 662 -20.44 5.96 -1.27
N HIS A 663 -21.05 4.77 -1.24
CA HIS A 663 -22.19 4.51 -0.35
C HIS A 663 -22.28 3.06 0.16
N ASN A 664 -22.41 3.01 1.50
CA ASN A 664 -23.17 2.13 2.39
C ASN A 664 -22.75 0.65 2.60
N LEU A 665 -22.29 0.38 3.83
CA LEU A 665 -22.78 -0.61 4.81
C LEU A 665 -21.69 -0.91 5.86
N LEU A 666 -21.67 -0.20 7.00
CA LEU A 666 -20.72 -0.44 8.10
C LEU A 666 -21.40 -0.25 9.47
N SER A 667 -21.02 -1.08 10.45
CA SER A 667 -21.35 -0.92 11.87
C SER A 667 -20.63 0.29 12.48
N ASN A 668 -21.00 0.77 13.67
CA ASN A 668 -20.41 1.97 14.27
C ASN A 668 -18.87 1.88 14.46
N GLY A 669 -18.31 0.72 14.84
CA GLY A 669 -16.85 0.51 14.86
C GLY A 669 -16.20 0.41 13.47
N GLY A 670 -16.91 -0.16 12.48
CA GLY A 670 -16.47 -0.19 11.09
C GLY A 670 -16.47 1.18 10.43
N LYS A 671 -17.45 2.04 10.78
CA LYS A 671 -17.51 3.44 10.36
C LYS A 671 -16.31 4.22 10.87
N GLU A 672 -15.86 3.99 12.11
CA GLU A 672 -14.71 4.69 12.68
C GLU A 672 -13.40 4.37 11.98
N ILE A 673 -13.13 3.08 11.76
CA ILE A 673 -11.93 2.63 11.06
C ILE A 673 -11.98 3.12 9.61
N PHE A 674 -13.11 2.99 8.91
CA PHE A 674 -13.28 3.49 7.54
C PHE A 674 -13.11 5.01 7.44
N ILE A 675 -13.62 5.77 8.42
CA ILE A 675 -13.43 7.21 8.45
C ILE A 675 -11.96 7.56 8.67
N LYS A 676 -11.28 6.95 9.65
CA LYS A 676 -9.88 7.26 9.98
C LYS A 676 -8.88 6.78 8.92
N SER A 677 -9.08 5.59 8.35
CA SER A 677 -8.13 4.96 7.43
C SER A 677 -8.41 5.21 5.95
N ILE A 678 -9.65 5.59 5.58
CA ILE A 678 -10.03 5.82 4.19
C ILE A 678 -10.58 7.25 3.99
N LEU A 679 -11.63 7.69 4.68
CA LEU A 679 -12.23 9.01 4.42
C LEU A 679 -11.37 10.21 4.86
N GLN A 680 -10.52 10.08 5.88
CA GLN A 680 -9.52 11.07 6.26
C GLN A 680 -8.25 11.00 5.37
N ALA A 681 -7.95 9.82 4.83
CA ALA A 681 -6.80 9.56 3.96
C ALA A 681 -7.06 9.98 2.49
N LEU A 682 -8.32 9.94 2.03
CA LEU A 682 -8.71 10.28 0.66
C LEU A 682 -8.44 11.77 0.32
N PRO A 683 -8.80 12.75 1.17
CA PRO A 683 -8.44 14.14 0.94
C PRO A 683 -6.93 14.36 0.95
N THR A 684 -6.15 13.60 1.73
CA THR A 684 -4.68 13.68 1.75
C THR A 684 -4.01 13.29 0.43
N TYR A 685 -4.71 12.63 -0.50
CA TYR A 685 -4.24 12.42 -1.89
C TYR A 685 -4.51 13.62 -2.81
N ALA A 686 -5.56 14.41 -2.56
CA ALA A 686 -5.94 15.58 -3.37
C ALA A 686 -5.28 16.89 -2.89
N PHE A 687 -5.11 17.01 -1.58
CA PHE A 687 -4.52 18.14 -0.86
C PHE A 687 -3.07 18.51 -1.19
N PRO A 688 -2.19 17.58 -1.62
CA PRO A 688 -0.88 17.93 -2.16
C PRO A 688 -0.94 18.71 -3.47
N VAL A 689 -2.11 18.81 -4.12
CA VAL A 689 -2.31 19.43 -5.44
C VAL A 689 -3.23 20.66 -5.35
N PHE A 690 -4.21 20.65 -4.45
CA PHE A 690 -5.23 21.70 -4.33
C PHE A 690 -5.33 22.21 -2.90
N MET A 691 -5.50 23.53 -2.74
CA MET A 691 -5.91 24.11 -1.47
C MET A 691 -7.43 23.94 -1.33
N ALA A 692 -7.86 23.29 -0.25
CA ALA A 692 -9.27 22.98 -0.06
C ALA A 692 -10.06 24.22 0.39
N PRO A 693 -11.12 24.65 -0.33
CA PRO A 693 -11.97 25.74 0.10
C PRO A 693 -12.62 25.43 1.45
N LYS A 694 -12.76 26.43 2.32
CA LYS A 694 -13.39 26.26 3.65
C LYS A 694 -14.80 25.64 3.55
N GLY A 695 -15.56 25.98 2.51
CA GLY A 695 -16.88 25.39 2.23
C GLY A 695 -16.83 23.90 1.90
N VAL A 696 -15.87 23.46 1.07
CA VAL A 696 -15.66 22.04 0.73
C VAL A 696 -15.13 21.26 1.93
N ILE A 697 -14.26 21.85 2.76
CA ILE A 697 -13.83 21.26 4.02
C ILE A 697 -15.05 21.04 4.94
N LYS A 698 -15.92 22.05 5.07
CA LYS A 698 -17.17 21.95 5.85
C LYS A 698 -18.13 20.91 5.26
N GLU A 699 -18.21 20.79 3.94
CA GLU A 699 -19.05 19.81 3.26
C GLU A 699 -18.52 18.38 3.45
N ILE A 700 -17.22 18.15 3.28
CA ILE A 700 -16.56 16.86 3.57
C ILE A 700 -16.73 16.50 5.05
N GLN A 701 -16.52 17.46 5.95
CA GLN A 701 -16.77 17.28 7.38
C GLN A 701 -18.24 16.95 7.65
N SER A 702 -19.18 17.64 7.00
CA SER A 702 -20.62 17.37 7.08
C SER A 702 -20.98 15.99 6.52
N MET A 703 -20.36 15.56 5.42
CA MET A 703 -20.54 14.21 4.85
C MET A 703 -20.00 13.13 5.80
N ILE A 704 -18.83 13.35 6.41
CA ILE A 704 -18.27 12.43 7.40
C ILE A 704 -19.14 12.39 8.68
N CYS A 705 -19.63 13.54 9.15
CA CYS A 705 -20.55 13.63 10.27
C CYS A 705 -21.89 12.94 9.96
N ARG A 706 -22.47 13.15 8.77
CA ARG A 706 -23.69 12.45 8.31
C ARG A 706 -23.49 10.94 8.19
N ALA A 707 -22.32 10.50 7.70
CA ALA A 707 -21.96 9.08 7.63
C ALA A 707 -21.83 8.43 9.02
N TRP A 708 -21.42 9.19 10.04
CA TRP A 708 -21.40 8.73 11.42
C TRP A 708 -22.81 8.65 12.04
N TRP A 709 -23.56 9.76 12.02
CA TRP A 709 -24.80 9.92 12.80
C TRP A 709 -26.07 9.34 12.17
N GLY A 710 -26.06 8.95 10.90
CA GLY A 710 -27.17 8.18 10.30
C GLY A 710 -28.46 8.98 9.99
N GLY A 711 -28.38 10.31 9.88
CA GLY A 711 -29.51 11.16 9.52
C GLY A 711 -30.25 11.70 10.75
N GLY A 712 -29.76 12.81 11.28
CA GLY A 712 -30.31 13.56 12.42
C GLY A 712 -29.29 14.63 12.85
N GLU A 713 -29.79 15.77 13.34
CA GLU A 713 -29.15 17.09 13.57
C GLU A 713 -27.61 17.20 13.76
N GLU A 714 -27.09 18.37 13.33
CA GLU A 714 -25.69 18.80 13.39
C GLU A 714 -25.11 18.84 14.82
N LYS A 715 -24.67 17.69 15.35
CA LYS A 715 -23.69 17.63 16.44
C LYS A 715 -22.34 17.19 15.88
N GLY A 716 -21.41 18.14 15.77
CA GLY A 716 -20.08 17.94 15.18
C GLY A 716 -19.18 17.01 15.99
N LEU A 717 -18.52 16.06 15.32
CA LEU A 717 -17.42 15.27 15.88
C LEU A 717 -16.10 16.04 15.76
N GLU A 718 -15.50 16.46 16.87
CA GLU A 718 -14.31 17.31 16.83
C GLU A 718 -13.01 16.60 16.39
N TYR A 719 -12.94 15.27 16.47
CA TYR A 719 -11.82 14.47 15.97
C TYR A 719 -11.76 14.35 14.43
N VAL A 720 -12.69 15.00 13.71
CA VAL A 720 -12.82 15.00 12.24
C VAL A 720 -12.45 16.36 11.62
N LYS A 721 -11.90 17.30 12.39
CA LYS A 721 -11.47 18.60 11.83
C LYS A 721 -10.22 18.44 10.94
N LEU A 722 -10.42 18.28 9.63
CA LEU A 722 -9.42 18.61 8.61
C LEU A 722 -8.93 20.05 8.87
N GLY A 723 -7.64 20.23 9.15
CA GLY A 723 -7.08 21.53 9.54
C GLY A 723 -7.37 22.63 8.50
N PRO A 724 -7.58 23.88 8.91
CA PRO A 724 -8.00 24.97 8.02
C PRO A 724 -7.00 25.33 6.92
N ASN A 725 -5.76 24.83 7.00
CA ASN A 725 -4.64 25.15 6.11
C ASN A 725 -3.99 23.88 5.52
N VAL A 726 -4.79 23.00 4.93
CA VAL A 726 -4.20 21.95 4.09
C VAL A 726 -3.81 22.56 2.73
N SER A 727 -2.51 22.75 2.53
CA SER A 727 -1.95 23.41 1.35
C SER A 727 -0.91 22.54 0.63
N PRO A 728 -0.63 22.76 -0.67
CA PRO A 728 0.31 21.97 -1.48
C PRO A 728 1.79 22.23 -1.14
N GLN A 729 2.15 22.15 0.15
CA GLN A 729 3.44 22.58 0.69
C GLN A 729 4.62 21.78 0.13
N ARG A 730 4.42 20.46 -0.01
CA ARG A 730 5.42 19.55 -0.58
C ARG A 730 5.72 19.85 -2.05
N GLN A 731 4.79 20.45 -2.78
CA GLN A 731 5.02 20.83 -4.18
C GLN A 731 5.85 22.09 -4.32
N VAL A 732 5.74 23.03 -3.37
CA VAL A 732 6.63 24.21 -3.32
C VAL A 732 8.09 23.76 -3.19
N TRP A 733 8.38 22.84 -2.26
CA TRP A 733 9.72 22.24 -2.11
C TRP A 733 10.25 21.63 -3.42
N ARG A 734 9.41 20.87 -4.13
CA ARG A 734 9.82 20.19 -5.38
C ARG A 734 10.01 21.15 -6.55
N LEU A 735 9.23 22.23 -6.64
CA LEU A 735 9.45 23.25 -7.67
C LEU A 735 10.76 24.01 -7.47
N ILE A 736 11.29 24.06 -6.23
CA ILE A 736 12.60 24.67 -5.94
C ILE A 736 13.74 23.71 -6.32
N HIS A 737 13.63 22.42 -5.96
CA HIS A 737 14.76 21.47 -6.03
C HIS A 737 14.74 20.54 -7.24
N CYS A 738 13.58 20.29 -7.86
CA CYS A 738 13.41 19.29 -8.92
C CYS A 738 13.15 19.97 -10.29
N LYS A 739 14.12 20.77 -10.75
CA LYS A 739 14.00 21.60 -11.97
C LYS A 739 13.92 20.79 -13.28
N ASP A 740 14.40 19.55 -13.28
CA ASP A 740 14.38 18.70 -14.48
C ASP A 740 13.01 18.08 -14.78
N THR A 741 12.09 18.14 -13.83
CA THR A 741 10.76 17.54 -13.96
C THR A 741 9.93 18.21 -15.05
N LEU A 742 9.07 17.42 -15.72
CA LEU A 742 8.12 17.95 -16.70
C LEU A 742 7.17 18.98 -16.06
N CYS A 743 6.78 18.75 -14.80
CA CYS A 743 5.96 19.66 -14.02
C CYS A 743 6.61 21.04 -13.84
N TYR A 744 7.89 21.08 -13.45
CA TYR A 744 8.64 22.34 -13.36
C TYR A 744 8.67 23.05 -14.71
N LYS A 745 9.10 22.36 -15.78
CA LYS A 745 9.22 22.93 -17.14
C LYS A 745 7.90 23.52 -17.68
N VAL A 746 6.76 22.94 -17.31
CA VAL A 746 5.43 23.45 -17.69
C VAL A 746 5.01 24.65 -16.86
N LEU A 747 5.22 24.61 -15.54
CA LEU A 747 4.76 25.66 -14.63
C LEU A 747 5.67 26.89 -14.64
N SER A 748 7.00 26.70 -14.62
CA SER A 748 7.98 27.79 -14.62
C SER A 748 7.85 28.66 -15.87
N ALA A 749 7.81 28.04 -17.05
CA ALA A 749 7.64 28.72 -18.34
C ALA A 749 6.40 29.61 -18.42
N LYS A 750 5.40 29.40 -17.57
CA LYS A 750 4.17 30.21 -17.56
C LYS A 750 4.10 31.18 -16.39
N TYR A 751 4.59 30.79 -15.22
CA TYR A 751 4.28 31.46 -13.96
C TYR A 751 5.48 32.07 -13.26
N PHE A 752 6.68 31.53 -13.45
CA PHE A 752 7.90 32.00 -12.82
C PHE A 752 9.09 31.67 -13.75
N PRO A 753 9.20 32.36 -14.91
CA PRO A 753 10.21 32.04 -15.92
C PRO A 753 11.64 32.21 -15.39
N ASP A 754 11.84 33.09 -14.42
CA ASP A 754 13.12 33.34 -13.74
C ASP A 754 13.49 32.24 -12.74
N GLY A 755 12.66 31.20 -12.61
CA GLY A 755 12.91 30.03 -11.74
C GLY A 755 12.59 30.25 -10.26
N ASN A 756 12.21 31.46 -9.84
CA ASN A 756 11.85 31.77 -8.46
C ASN A 756 10.34 31.63 -8.21
N VAL A 757 9.93 30.51 -7.59
CA VAL A 757 8.52 30.21 -7.28
C VAL A 757 7.89 31.23 -6.31
N PHE A 758 8.69 31.94 -5.50
CA PHE A 758 8.20 32.93 -4.55
C PHE A 758 7.93 34.31 -5.18
N LEU A 759 8.42 34.54 -6.41
CA LEU A 759 8.22 35.78 -7.18
C LEU A 759 7.55 35.47 -8.51
N PRO A 760 6.26 35.09 -8.50
CA PRO A 760 5.58 34.72 -9.74
C PRO A 760 5.16 35.94 -10.56
N LYS A 761 5.11 35.76 -11.88
CA LYS A 761 4.61 36.74 -12.84
C LYS A 761 3.13 37.06 -12.58
N CYS A 762 2.76 38.34 -12.61
CA CYS A 762 1.37 38.78 -12.53
C CYS A 762 0.57 38.31 -13.76
N MET A 763 -0.58 37.68 -13.54
CA MET A 763 -1.39 37.06 -14.59
C MET A 763 -2.88 37.28 -14.31
N ASP A 764 -3.66 37.71 -15.30
CA ASP A 764 -5.09 38.04 -15.11
C ASP A 764 -5.98 36.84 -14.76
N LYS A 765 -5.65 35.64 -15.27
CA LYS A 765 -6.45 34.41 -15.10
C LYS A 765 -5.58 33.18 -14.83
N PRO A 766 -4.99 33.04 -13.63
CA PRO A 766 -4.23 31.86 -13.24
C PRO A 766 -5.16 30.65 -13.01
N SER A 767 -4.66 29.43 -13.21
CA SER A 767 -5.43 28.23 -12.91
C SER A 767 -5.54 28.03 -11.39
N PHE A 768 -6.65 27.48 -10.91
CA PHE A 768 -6.92 27.23 -9.49
C PHE A 768 -5.77 26.49 -8.76
N THR A 769 -5.21 25.48 -9.41
CA THR A 769 -4.03 24.74 -8.93
C THR A 769 -2.81 25.64 -8.70
N TRP A 770 -2.57 26.60 -9.59
CA TRP A 770 -1.46 27.53 -9.44
C TRP A 770 -1.72 28.53 -8.31
N GLN A 771 -2.95 29.03 -8.19
CA GLN A 771 -3.35 29.90 -7.07
C GLN A 771 -3.10 29.19 -5.72
N SER A 772 -3.45 27.90 -5.63
CA SER A 772 -3.18 27.07 -4.45
C SER A 772 -1.69 26.95 -4.13
N ILE A 773 -0.85 26.72 -5.15
CA ILE A 773 0.61 26.62 -5.00
C ILE A 773 1.23 27.97 -4.63
N ALA A 774 0.83 29.05 -5.30
CA ALA A 774 1.34 30.41 -5.03
C ALA A 774 0.99 30.87 -3.62
N GLN A 775 -0.22 30.56 -3.13
CA GLN A 775 -0.63 30.86 -1.76
C GLN A 775 0.17 30.03 -0.74
N ALA A 776 0.39 28.74 -1.01
CA ALA A 776 1.25 27.90 -0.18
C ALA A 776 2.70 28.41 -0.15
N ALA A 777 3.24 28.81 -1.30
CA ALA A 777 4.59 29.37 -1.42
C ALA A 777 4.71 30.68 -0.62
N LYS A 778 3.69 31.55 -0.66
CA LYS A 778 3.65 32.78 0.13
C LYS A 778 3.71 32.48 1.64
N ILE A 779 2.92 31.50 2.11
CA ILE A 779 2.87 31.12 3.52
C ILE A 779 4.20 30.50 3.99
N LEU A 780 4.82 29.66 3.15
CA LEU A 780 6.02 28.93 3.53
C LEU A 780 7.31 29.75 3.40
N LYS A 781 7.27 30.87 2.68
CA LYS A 781 8.46 31.67 2.31
C LYS A 781 9.38 31.93 3.49
N GLU A 782 8.84 32.21 4.67
CA GLU A 782 9.60 32.55 5.88
C GLU A 782 10.32 31.35 6.51
N GLY A 783 9.80 30.13 6.33
CA GLY A 783 10.46 28.90 6.80
C GLY A 783 11.58 28.39 5.90
N PHE A 784 11.80 29.06 4.76
CA PHE A 784 12.88 28.77 3.82
C PHE A 784 14.02 29.78 3.99
N GLY A 785 15.26 29.28 3.97
CA GLY A 785 16.45 30.10 3.84
C GLY A 785 17.47 29.49 2.90
N TRP A 786 18.69 30.00 2.92
CA TRP A 786 19.81 29.55 2.10
C TRP A 786 20.93 28.97 2.94
N THR A 787 21.52 27.89 2.45
CA THR A 787 22.84 27.42 2.87
C THR A 787 23.88 27.99 1.93
N VAL A 788 24.87 28.66 2.50
CA VAL A 788 25.97 29.30 1.76
C VAL A 788 26.85 28.23 1.14
N GLY A 789 27.03 28.32 -0.17
CA GLY A 789 28.01 27.53 -0.92
C GLY A 789 29.08 28.48 -1.48
N ASP A 790 28.93 28.87 -2.73
CA ASP A 790 29.82 29.83 -3.40
C ASP A 790 29.44 31.31 -3.20
N GLY A 791 28.31 31.57 -2.52
CA GLY A 791 27.84 32.88 -2.06
C GLY A 791 27.35 33.81 -3.18
N LYS A 792 27.31 33.36 -4.43
CA LYS A 792 27.02 34.21 -5.61
C LYS A 792 25.55 34.55 -5.78
N ASN A 793 24.64 33.75 -5.22
CA ASN A 793 23.21 33.82 -5.47
C ASN A 793 22.40 34.23 -4.24
N ILE A 794 23.05 34.53 -3.11
CA ILE A 794 22.41 34.90 -1.85
C ILE A 794 22.56 36.40 -1.64
N ASN A 795 21.45 37.14 -1.69
CA ASN A 795 21.46 38.58 -1.46
C ASN A 795 21.41 38.91 0.04
N ILE A 796 22.37 39.67 0.54
CA ILE A 796 22.51 39.92 2.00
C ILE A 796 21.35 40.73 2.61
N TRP A 797 20.59 41.45 1.79
CA TRP A 797 19.47 42.28 2.21
C TRP A 797 18.13 41.55 2.18
N HIS A 798 17.95 40.70 1.17
CA HIS A 798 16.64 40.17 0.82
C HIS A 798 16.47 38.69 1.12
N ASP A 799 17.57 37.94 1.21
CA ASP A 799 17.56 36.51 1.47
C ASP A 799 17.87 36.20 2.94
N ASN A 800 17.20 35.18 3.46
CA ASN A 800 17.51 34.59 4.76
C ASN A 800 18.55 33.48 4.55
N TRP A 801 19.68 33.49 5.25
CA TRP A 801 20.78 32.57 4.99
C TRP A 801 21.54 32.19 6.26
N GLY A 802 22.21 31.04 6.27
CA GLY A 802 23.07 30.61 7.39
C GLY A 802 22.31 30.11 8.63
N ILE A 803 21.46 30.95 9.24
CA ILE A 803 20.77 30.69 10.52
C ILE A 803 19.35 31.28 10.47
N GLU A 804 18.41 30.67 11.19
CA GLU A 804 17.04 31.18 11.32
C GLU A 804 17.02 32.58 11.94
N GLY A 805 16.58 33.58 11.15
CA GLY A 805 16.46 34.98 11.58
C GLY A 805 17.54 35.91 11.00
N LEU A 806 18.60 35.39 10.37
CA LEU A 806 19.62 36.20 9.70
C LEU A 806 19.06 36.76 8.39
N SER A 807 18.72 38.05 8.37
CA SER A 807 18.17 38.74 7.21
C SER A 807 18.74 40.16 7.07
N GLY A 808 18.34 40.91 6.05
CA GLY A 808 18.71 42.33 5.94
C GLY A 808 18.31 43.20 7.14
N LYS A 809 17.40 42.73 8.01
CA LYS A 809 17.06 43.39 9.28
C LYS A 809 18.12 43.23 10.37
N SER A 810 19.02 42.25 10.21
CA SER A 810 20.13 41.97 11.12
C SER A 810 21.36 42.84 10.83
N ILE A 811 21.32 43.64 9.75
CA ILE A 811 22.40 44.56 9.38
C ILE A 811 22.34 45.76 10.31
N CYS A 812 23.43 45.99 11.06
CA CYS A 812 23.57 47.07 12.03
C CYS A 812 24.08 48.37 11.42
N MET A 813 24.52 48.36 10.16
CA MET A 813 25.02 49.52 9.43
C MET A 813 23.95 50.19 8.56
N ASP A 814 24.11 51.50 8.36
CA ASP A 814 23.29 52.24 7.40
C ASP A 814 23.46 51.72 5.97
N LYS A 815 22.34 51.67 5.24
CA LYS A 815 22.26 51.10 3.89
C LYS A 815 23.21 51.77 2.88
N SER A 816 23.60 53.02 3.10
CA SER A 816 24.55 53.75 2.25
C SER A 816 26.02 53.33 2.45
N MET A 817 26.35 52.66 3.56
CA MET A 817 27.72 52.28 3.93
C MET A 817 28.07 50.82 3.62
N VAL A 818 27.08 50.03 3.21
CA VAL A 818 27.22 48.62 2.84
C VAL A 818 27.21 48.53 1.32
N LYS A 819 28.37 48.23 0.74
CA LYS A 819 28.58 48.12 -0.73
C LYS A 819 28.34 46.70 -1.23
N GLU A 820 28.31 45.75 -0.32
CA GLU A 820 28.11 44.33 -0.53
C GLU A 820 26.66 44.04 -0.90
N VAL A 821 26.47 43.24 -1.94
CA VAL A 821 25.13 42.87 -2.42
C VAL A 821 24.90 41.38 -2.18
N TYR A 822 25.93 40.56 -2.36
CA TYR A 822 25.87 39.11 -2.22
C TYR A 822 26.78 38.61 -1.09
N VAL A 823 26.45 37.43 -0.56
CA VAL A 823 27.22 36.80 0.53
C VAL A 823 28.69 36.59 0.15
N ARG A 824 28.98 36.34 -1.13
CA ARG A 824 30.36 36.23 -1.65
C ARG A 824 31.20 37.49 -1.44
N ASP A 825 30.56 38.65 -1.36
CA ASP A 825 31.24 39.93 -1.14
C ASP A 825 31.71 40.07 0.33
N LEU A 826 31.29 39.16 1.22
CA LEU A 826 31.71 39.07 2.62
C LEU A 826 32.86 38.05 2.81
N PHE A 827 33.38 37.47 1.73
CA PHE A 827 34.51 36.55 1.80
C PHE A 827 35.82 37.34 1.83
N ASN A 828 36.85 36.76 2.43
CA ASN A 828 38.21 37.31 2.42
C ASN A 828 38.80 37.36 0.98
N GLU A 829 39.92 38.06 0.80
CA GLU A 829 40.55 38.25 -0.52
C GLU A 829 40.92 36.93 -1.21
N SER A 830 41.34 35.92 -0.44
CA SER A 830 41.63 34.55 -0.89
C SER A 830 40.38 33.71 -1.20
N LYS A 831 39.19 34.17 -0.83
CA LYS A 831 37.88 33.50 -0.98
C LYS A 831 37.84 32.09 -0.38
N ASP A 832 38.61 31.85 0.67
CA ASP A 832 38.70 30.60 1.42
C ASP A 832 38.16 30.73 2.86
N GLY A 833 37.65 31.91 3.22
CA GLY A 833 37.04 32.18 4.51
C GLY A 833 36.25 33.49 4.53
N TRP A 834 35.66 33.82 5.68
CA TRP A 834 34.92 35.07 5.89
C TRP A 834 35.88 36.24 6.15
N ASP A 835 35.58 37.41 5.61
CA ASP A 835 36.18 38.66 6.06
C ASP A 835 35.57 39.02 7.43
N ARG A 836 36.21 38.51 8.49
CA ARG A 836 35.73 38.64 9.87
C ARG A 836 35.54 40.10 10.29
N GLU A 837 36.43 41.00 9.85
CA GLU A 837 36.36 42.40 10.24
C GLU A 837 35.18 43.09 9.56
N ARG A 838 34.98 42.82 8.26
CA ARG A 838 33.86 43.38 7.51
C ARG A 838 32.52 42.82 7.98
N VAL A 839 32.43 41.52 8.27
CA VAL A 839 31.22 40.91 8.83
C VAL A 839 30.89 41.49 10.22
N SER A 840 31.88 41.71 11.09
CA SER A 840 31.69 42.40 12.39
C SER A 840 31.11 43.79 12.21
N LYS A 841 31.62 44.56 11.26
CA LYS A 841 31.11 45.92 11.00
C LYS A 841 29.66 45.88 10.55
N ILE A 842 29.29 44.97 9.65
CA ILE A 842 27.95 44.91 9.04
C ILE A 842 26.90 44.33 10.01
N TYR A 843 27.22 43.28 10.77
CA TYR A 843 26.26 42.51 11.56
C TYR A 843 26.49 42.56 13.08
N GLY A 844 27.57 43.20 13.54
CA GLY A 844 27.99 43.22 14.95
C GLY A 844 28.73 41.95 15.38
N ASP A 845 29.44 42.04 16.52
CA ASP A 845 30.34 40.98 17.00
C ASP A 845 29.62 39.67 17.34
N PHE A 846 28.39 39.75 17.87
CA PHE A 846 27.58 38.57 18.20
C PHE A 846 27.20 37.76 16.95
N MET A 847 26.75 38.44 15.90
CA MET A 847 26.38 37.77 14.64
C MET A 847 27.60 37.37 13.83
N ARG A 848 28.73 38.08 13.95
CA ARG A 848 30.01 37.70 13.33
C ARG A 848 30.39 36.28 13.70
N ASP A 849 30.38 35.94 14.98
CA ASP A 849 30.82 34.61 15.42
C ASP A 849 29.91 33.51 14.88
N GLN A 850 28.61 33.77 14.79
CA GLN A 850 27.65 32.86 14.19
C GLN A 850 27.82 32.71 12.67
N ILE A 851 28.02 33.81 11.93
CA ILE A 851 28.24 33.80 10.48
C ILE A 851 29.57 33.14 10.14
N CYS A 852 30.64 33.44 10.90
CA CYS A 852 31.97 32.91 10.65
C CYS A 852 32.11 31.41 10.97
N ASN A 853 31.15 30.84 11.71
CA ASN A 853 31.05 29.40 11.93
C ASN A 853 30.40 28.65 10.76
N ILE A 854 29.83 29.36 9.77
CA ILE A 854 29.34 28.75 8.53
C ILE A 854 30.57 28.40 7.68
N PRO A 855 30.82 27.12 7.35
CA PRO A 855 31.99 26.75 6.56
C PRO A 855 31.88 27.26 5.12
N ILE A 856 32.94 27.91 4.62
CA ILE A 856 33.08 28.31 3.21
C ILE A 856 34.05 27.34 2.53
N ILE A 857 33.74 26.93 1.30
CA ILE A 857 34.63 26.11 0.47
C ILE A 857 35.00 26.93 -0.77
N HIS A 858 36.30 27.19 -0.95
CA HIS A 858 36.81 27.80 -2.18
C HIS A 858 36.52 26.88 -3.38
N ASN A 859 35.82 27.38 -4.41
CA ASN A 859 35.24 26.56 -5.50
C ASN A 859 34.23 25.48 -5.03
N GLY A 860 33.53 25.74 -3.91
CA GLY A 860 32.49 24.88 -3.36
C GLY A 860 31.23 24.73 -4.23
N PRO A 861 30.28 23.87 -3.81
CA PRO A 861 29.01 23.69 -4.51
C PRO A 861 28.19 24.99 -4.53
N ASN A 862 27.35 25.15 -5.56
CA ASN A 862 26.45 26.30 -5.67
C ASN A 862 25.55 26.47 -4.44
N ASP A 863 25.20 27.72 -4.10
CA ASP A 863 24.23 28.06 -3.05
C ASP A 863 22.92 27.24 -3.17
N ARG A 864 22.40 26.77 -2.03
CA ARG A 864 21.20 25.91 -1.98
C ARG A 864 20.13 26.49 -1.06
N ARG A 865 18.85 26.37 -1.43
CA ARG A 865 17.74 26.69 -0.52
C ARG A 865 17.49 25.52 0.44
N THR A 866 17.21 25.83 1.69
CA THR A 866 17.00 24.85 2.77
C THR A 866 15.77 25.19 3.61
N TRP A 867 15.20 24.17 4.24
CA TRP A 867 14.06 24.31 5.14
C TRP A 867 14.56 24.37 6.60
N PHE A 868 14.41 25.52 7.26
CA PHE A 868 15.02 25.76 8.58
C PHE A 868 14.30 25.08 9.74
N HIS A 869 13.00 24.76 9.62
CA HIS A 869 12.26 24.09 10.69
C HIS A 869 12.44 22.55 10.72
N ASN A 870 13.57 22.04 10.20
CA ASN A 870 13.97 20.64 10.33
C ASN A 870 15.50 20.59 10.56
N PRO A 871 15.99 19.86 11.59
CA PRO A 871 17.43 19.73 11.89
C PRO A 871 18.28 19.23 10.71
N HIS A 872 17.68 18.50 9.76
CA HIS A 872 18.37 17.99 8.57
C HIS A 872 18.31 18.94 7.36
N GLY A 873 17.70 20.13 7.48
CA GLY A 873 17.49 21.07 6.37
C GLY A 873 16.47 20.60 5.32
N VAL A 874 15.86 19.43 5.53
CA VAL A 874 14.92 18.77 4.60
C VAL A 874 13.48 19.14 4.93
N PHE A 875 12.72 19.50 3.91
CA PHE A 875 11.29 19.74 4.06
C PHE A 875 10.52 18.46 4.41
N SER A 876 9.69 18.53 5.44
CA SER A 876 8.68 17.51 5.75
C SER A 876 7.31 18.16 5.91
N SER A 877 6.24 17.44 5.57
CA SER A 877 4.88 17.95 5.82
C SER A 877 4.64 18.23 7.31
N LYS A 878 5.25 17.43 8.20
CA LYS A 878 5.16 17.61 9.66
C LYS A 878 5.78 18.94 10.11
N SER A 879 7.00 19.24 9.68
CA SER A 879 7.68 20.51 10.01
C SER A 879 6.99 21.72 9.39
N ALA A 880 6.44 21.59 8.18
CA ALA A 880 5.64 22.64 7.54
C ALA A 880 4.34 22.93 8.29
N TYR A 881 3.62 21.91 8.75
CA TYR A 881 2.41 22.10 9.56
C TYR A 881 2.70 22.74 10.91
N SER A 882 3.84 22.41 11.53
CA SER A 882 4.29 23.03 12.76
C SER A 882 4.59 24.52 12.57
N CYS A 883 5.24 24.88 11.46
CA CYS A 883 5.52 26.27 11.08
C CYS A 883 4.24 27.09 10.79
N ILE A 884 3.23 26.48 10.15
CA ILE A 884 1.97 27.16 9.76
C ILE A 884 1.00 27.37 10.94
N ARG A 885 1.26 26.81 12.12
CA ARG A 885 0.48 27.07 13.35
C ARG A 885 1.17 28.10 14.27
N PRO A 886 1.08 29.41 13.99
CA PRO A 886 1.17 30.43 15.02
C PRO A 886 -0.22 31.06 15.27
N GLY A 887 -0.71 30.98 16.51
CA GLY A 887 -1.81 31.80 17.03
C GLY A 887 -3.14 31.09 17.31
N PHE A 888 -3.36 30.72 18.57
CA PHE A 888 -4.64 30.92 19.26
C PHE A 888 -4.35 31.21 20.74
N VAL A 889 -4.50 32.49 21.10
CA VAL A 889 -4.56 33.12 22.44
C VAL A 889 -3.30 33.00 23.32
N ASP A 890 -2.64 34.14 23.60
CA ASP A 890 -1.56 34.27 24.60
C ASP A 890 -2.07 34.19 26.06
N THR A 891 -3.32 33.81 26.26
CA THR A 891 -3.93 33.55 27.57
C THR A 891 -4.61 32.17 27.57
N CYS A 892 -4.50 31.48 28.71
CA CYS A 892 -5.01 30.14 28.92
C CYS A 892 -6.52 30.11 28.79
N LEU A 893 -7.02 29.27 27.88
CA LEU A 893 -8.45 29.15 27.57
C LEU A 893 -9.31 28.65 28.74
N ARG A 894 -8.68 28.18 29.83
CA ARG A 894 -9.37 27.73 31.05
C ARG A 894 -9.42 28.76 32.17
N CYS A 895 -8.39 29.61 32.30
CA CYS A 895 -8.32 30.60 33.39
C CYS A 895 -8.40 32.06 32.91
N GLY A 896 -8.14 32.32 31.62
CA GLY A 896 -8.19 33.62 30.97
C GLY A 896 -7.11 34.63 31.39
N LYS A 897 -6.21 34.26 32.32
CA LYS A 897 -5.32 35.23 33.03
C LYS A 897 -3.83 35.06 32.74
N GLU A 898 -3.33 33.84 32.53
CA GLU A 898 -1.90 33.56 32.31
C GLU A 898 -1.66 32.94 30.94
N ARG A 899 -0.44 33.07 30.41
CA ARG A 899 -0.04 32.42 29.15
C ARG A 899 -0.09 30.90 29.30
N GLU A 900 -0.74 30.19 28.40
CA GLU A 900 -0.84 28.73 28.47
C GLU A 900 0.50 28.06 28.18
N SER A 901 1.29 27.82 29.23
CA SER A 901 2.46 26.93 29.20
C SER A 901 2.06 25.51 29.58
N LEU A 902 2.90 24.53 29.26
CA LEU A 902 2.68 23.13 29.69
C LEU A 902 2.66 22.99 31.22
N ILE A 903 3.50 23.76 31.92
CA ILE A 903 3.49 23.81 33.39
C ILE A 903 2.17 24.41 33.87
N HIS A 904 1.74 25.52 33.29
CA HIS A 904 0.45 26.10 33.65
C HIS A 904 -0.70 25.11 33.42
N ALA A 905 -0.73 24.40 32.30
CA ALA A 905 -1.80 23.45 31.98
C ALA A 905 -1.84 22.21 32.90
N LEU A 906 -0.68 21.75 33.38
CA LEU A 906 -0.54 20.49 34.11
C LEU A 906 -0.37 20.66 35.63
N LYS A 907 0.12 21.82 36.08
CA LYS A 907 0.49 22.10 37.47
C LYS A 907 -0.17 23.36 38.01
N ASP A 908 0.06 24.51 37.38
CA ASP A 908 -0.29 25.80 38.03
C ASP A 908 -1.75 26.20 37.83
N TYR A 909 -2.45 25.58 36.86
CA TYR A 909 -3.88 25.78 36.69
C TYR A 909 -4.64 25.29 37.94
N PRO A 910 -5.53 26.09 38.56
CA PRO A 910 -6.08 25.81 39.89
C PRO A 910 -6.69 24.40 40.10
N LYS A 911 -7.41 23.83 39.11
CA LYS A 911 -7.93 22.46 39.27
C LYS A 911 -6.87 21.39 39.00
N ALA A 912 -5.89 21.65 38.12
CA ALA A 912 -4.77 20.74 37.91
C ALA A 912 -3.94 20.64 39.19
N ARG A 913 -3.64 21.79 39.80
CA ARG A 913 -3.01 21.90 41.11
C ARG A 913 -3.77 21.11 42.18
N LYS A 914 -5.09 21.29 42.25
CA LYS A 914 -5.96 20.60 43.21
C LYS A 914 -5.97 19.08 43.02
N VAL A 915 -5.88 18.56 41.78
CA VAL A 915 -5.73 17.11 41.53
C VAL A 915 -4.40 16.60 42.09
N LEU A 916 -3.32 17.36 41.91
CA LEU A 916 -2.00 17.00 42.44
C LEU A 916 -1.92 17.10 43.96
N GLU A 917 -2.64 18.05 44.57
CA GLU A 917 -2.79 18.19 46.02
C GLU A 917 -3.60 17.04 46.63
N ILE A 918 -4.67 16.58 45.97
CA ILE A 918 -5.43 15.37 46.37
C ILE A 918 -4.52 14.14 46.34
N GLY A 919 -3.56 14.10 45.42
CA GLY A 919 -2.56 13.04 45.30
C GLY A 919 -1.35 13.18 46.22
N GLU A 920 -1.37 14.10 47.18
CA GLU A 920 -0.31 14.32 48.17
C GLU A 920 1.08 14.53 47.56
N LEU A 921 1.16 15.15 46.37
CA LEU A 921 2.43 15.46 45.72
C LEU A 921 3.30 16.38 46.61
N ASP A 922 4.61 16.11 46.69
CA ASP A 922 5.54 16.89 47.52
C ASP A 922 5.41 18.40 47.28
N ASN A 923 5.27 19.16 48.37
CA ASN A 923 5.15 20.62 48.36
C ASN A 923 6.32 21.32 47.66
N ARG A 924 7.53 20.72 47.64
CA ARG A 924 8.68 21.23 46.88
C ARG A 924 8.42 21.20 45.37
N LEU A 925 7.81 20.11 44.87
CA LEU A 925 7.46 19.96 43.46
C LEU A 925 6.24 20.83 43.08
N LEU A 926 5.28 21.00 43.99
CA LEU A 926 4.09 21.85 43.80
C LEU A 926 4.41 23.35 43.85
N ASN A 927 5.37 23.78 44.67
CA ASN A 927 5.68 25.20 44.86
C ASN A 927 6.93 25.68 44.10
N GLY A 928 7.70 24.77 43.51
CA GLY A 928 8.89 25.15 42.73
C GLY A 928 8.55 25.99 41.49
N ASN A 929 9.31 27.06 41.25
CA ASN A 929 9.21 27.89 40.05
C ASN A 929 10.04 27.27 38.93
N TYR A 930 9.39 26.52 38.05
CA TYR A 930 10.04 25.89 36.90
C TYR A 930 9.70 26.69 35.62
N LEU A 931 10.71 26.98 34.81
CA LEU A 931 10.51 27.69 33.54
C LEU A 931 10.04 26.75 32.42
N ARG A 932 10.43 25.47 32.46
CA ARG A 932 10.06 24.44 31.47
C ARG A 932 9.56 23.18 32.15
N CYS A 933 8.54 22.54 31.57
CA CYS A 933 7.89 21.35 32.12
C CYS A 933 8.85 20.16 32.28
N VAL A 934 9.87 20.07 31.42
CA VAL A 934 10.91 19.04 31.51
C VAL A 934 11.71 19.17 32.79
N ASP A 935 12.10 20.39 33.18
CA ASP A 935 12.87 20.64 34.40
C ASP A 935 12.07 20.21 35.66
N TRP A 936 10.74 20.38 35.63
CA TRP A 936 9.85 19.93 36.71
C TRP A 936 9.69 18.40 36.77
N ILE A 937 9.55 17.74 35.62
CA ILE A 937 9.41 16.28 35.54
C ILE A 937 10.74 15.58 35.90
N GLU A 938 11.87 16.11 35.46
CA GLU A 938 13.19 15.57 35.82
C GLU A 938 13.41 15.60 37.33
N GLU A 939 13.02 16.70 37.99
CA GLU A 939 13.10 16.79 39.45
C GLU A 939 12.15 15.81 40.14
N ALA A 940 10.92 15.64 39.64
CA ALA A 940 9.97 14.66 40.16
C ALA A 940 10.50 13.21 40.03
N VAL A 941 11.11 12.86 38.90
CA VAL A 941 11.69 11.53 38.65
C VAL A 941 12.93 11.28 39.53
N ARG A 942 13.67 12.30 39.93
CA ARG A 942 14.82 12.17 40.85
C ARG A 942 14.40 11.85 42.28
N VAL A 943 13.24 12.33 42.72
CA VAL A 943 12.81 12.23 44.12
C VAL A 943 11.75 11.15 44.37
N MET A 944 11.16 10.59 43.31
CA MET A 944 10.14 9.54 43.38
C MET A 944 10.71 8.16 43.06
N ASP A 945 10.15 7.13 43.69
CA ASP A 945 10.41 5.75 43.27
C ASP A 945 9.69 5.40 41.96
N ILE A 946 10.06 4.28 41.34
CA ILE A 946 9.55 3.90 40.01
C ILE A 946 8.03 3.70 39.99
N LYS A 947 7.43 3.33 41.11
CA LYS A 947 5.98 3.15 41.25
C LYS A 947 5.28 4.50 41.35
N ALA A 948 5.79 5.37 42.20
CA ALA A 948 5.33 6.74 42.34
C ALA A 948 5.48 7.53 41.03
N VAL A 949 6.55 7.33 40.25
CA VAL A 949 6.70 7.93 38.92
C VAL A 949 5.62 7.44 37.96
N SER A 950 5.33 6.14 37.94
CA SER A 950 4.27 5.57 37.09
C SER A 950 2.89 6.15 37.45
N ASP A 951 2.60 6.26 38.74
CA ASP A 951 1.35 6.80 39.26
C ASP A 951 1.25 8.30 38.97
N PHE A 952 2.34 9.05 39.17
CA PHE A 952 2.45 10.48 38.86
C PHE A 952 2.20 10.77 37.37
N ILE A 953 2.81 10.01 36.46
CA ILE A 953 2.57 10.16 35.01
C ILE A 953 1.12 9.83 34.64
N THR A 954 0.53 8.82 35.28
CA THR A 954 -0.88 8.45 35.09
C THR A 954 -1.81 9.59 35.51
N VAL A 955 -1.49 10.29 36.60
CA VAL A 955 -2.22 11.47 37.08
C VAL A 955 -2.09 12.64 36.10
N LEU A 956 -0.86 12.97 35.65
CA LEU A 956 -0.64 14.06 34.67
C LEU A 956 -1.37 13.83 33.34
N TRP A 957 -1.42 12.58 32.87
CA TRP A 957 -2.18 12.22 31.69
C TRP A 957 -3.68 12.50 31.86
N ASN A 958 -4.25 12.16 33.02
CA ASN A 958 -5.66 12.40 33.32
C ASN A 958 -5.97 13.90 33.49
N VAL A 959 -5.05 14.68 34.08
CA VAL A 959 -5.14 16.16 34.14
C VAL A 959 -5.13 16.78 32.73
N TRP A 960 -4.24 16.33 31.86
CA TRP A 960 -4.18 16.77 30.46
C TRP A 960 -5.46 16.41 29.69
N ASN A 961 -5.97 15.20 29.90
CA ASN A 961 -7.19 14.74 29.26
C ASN A 961 -8.40 15.57 29.71
N SER A 962 -8.47 15.92 31.00
CA SER A 962 -9.51 16.81 31.53
C SER A 962 -9.39 18.24 30.98
N ARG A 963 -8.17 18.78 30.86
CA ARG A 963 -7.91 20.07 30.17
C ARG A 963 -8.48 20.04 28.75
N ASN A 964 -8.25 18.95 28.02
CA ASN A 964 -8.76 18.78 26.67
C ASN A 964 -10.29 18.65 26.66
N ASN A 965 -10.90 17.93 27.60
CA ASN A 965 -12.36 17.87 27.71
C ASN A 965 -12.96 19.26 27.99
N SER A 966 -12.34 20.06 28.86
CA SER A 966 -12.78 21.42 29.16
C SER A 966 -12.70 22.34 27.93
N ILE A 967 -11.56 22.35 27.23
CA ILE A 967 -11.33 23.28 26.11
C ILE A 967 -12.06 22.87 24.84
N PHE A 968 -12.14 21.57 24.57
CA PHE A 968 -12.69 21.06 23.31
C PHE A 968 -14.16 20.67 23.44
N ARG A 969 -14.60 20.24 24.64
CA ARG A 969 -15.98 19.77 24.86
C ARG A 969 -16.80 20.71 25.75
N GLY A 970 -16.19 21.73 26.35
CA GLY A 970 -16.86 22.62 27.31
C GLY A 970 -17.25 21.94 28.62
N VAL A 971 -16.79 20.69 28.84
CA VAL A 971 -17.13 19.90 30.03
C VAL A 971 -15.99 20.01 31.02
N GLU A 972 -16.25 20.70 32.13
CA GLU A 972 -15.31 20.80 33.23
C GLU A 972 -15.57 19.69 34.26
N GLU A 973 -14.55 18.90 34.56
CA GLU A 973 -14.62 17.79 35.50
C GLU A 973 -14.10 18.24 36.88
N ASP A 974 -14.65 17.66 37.95
CA ASP A 974 -14.17 17.90 39.32
C ASP A 974 -12.80 17.24 39.55
N ALA A 975 -11.94 17.87 40.35
CA ALA A 975 -10.59 17.39 40.64
C ALA A 975 -10.61 15.99 41.27
N LYS A 976 -11.58 15.69 42.13
CA LYS A 976 -11.71 14.37 42.77
C LYS A 976 -12.03 13.28 41.76
N VAL A 977 -12.88 13.57 40.77
CA VAL A 977 -13.25 12.61 39.72
C VAL A 977 -12.08 12.32 38.78
N ILE A 978 -11.21 13.30 38.54
CA ILE A 978 -9.98 13.13 37.75
C ILE A 978 -8.98 12.26 38.52
N TRP A 979 -8.84 12.49 39.83
CA TRP A 979 -8.00 11.70 40.72
C TRP A 979 -8.47 10.24 40.83
N ASP A 980 -9.74 10.00 41.16
CA ASP A 980 -10.28 8.65 41.35
C ASP A 980 -10.11 7.77 40.11
N ARG A 981 -10.20 8.38 38.92
CA ARG A 981 -9.95 7.73 37.63
C ARG A 981 -8.47 7.37 37.44
N ALA A 982 -7.56 8.28 37.76
CA ALA A 982 -6.13 8.03 37.69
C ALA A 982 -5.71 6.93 38.69
N ALA A 983 -6.24 6.98 39.90
CA ALA A 983 -5.98 6.00 40.96
C ALA A 983 -6.51 4.60 40.59
N SER A 984 -7.70 4.50 40.01
CA SER A 984 -8.24 3.22 39.51
C SER A 984 -7.37 2.64 38.40
N LEU A 985 -6.92 3.46 37.44
CA LEU A 985 -6.07 3.01 36.34
C LEU A 985 -4.69 2.56 36.79
N SER A 986 -4.08 3.26 37.76
CA SER A 986 -2.84 2.83 38.39
C SER A 986 -3.01 1.48 39.11
N LYS A 987 -4.10 1.34 39.88
CA LYS A 987 -4.40 0.09 40.60
C LYS A 987 -4.62 -1.09 39.65
N ASP A 988 -5.35 -0.89 38.56
CA ASP A 988 -5.58 -1.91 37.54
C ASP A 988 -4.28 -2.29 36.81
N PHE A 989 -3.42 -1.31 36.53
CA PHE A 989 -2.09 -1.54 35.93
C PHE A 989 -1.19 -2.40 36.84
N TRP A 990 -1.21 -2.16 38.15
CA TRP A 990 -0.46 -2.97 39.11
C TRP A 990 -1.06 -4.35 39.34
N ILE A 991 -2.39 -4.49 39.39
CA ILE A 991 -3.07 -5.79 39.50
C ILE A 991 -2.75 -6.69 38.29
N PHE A 992 -2.65 -6.10 37.09
CA PHE A 992 -2.25 -6.83 35.88
C PHE A 992 -0.79 -7.32 35.93
N ASN A 993 0.10 -6.57 36.60
CA ASN A 993 1.51 -6.92 36.74
C ASN A 993 1.80 -7.83 37.97
N LEU A 994 0.81 -8.09 38.83
CA LEU A 994 0.93 -8.95 40.02
C LEU A 994 0.41 -10.38 39.80
N LEU A 995 -0.22 -10.68 38.66
CA LEU A 995 -0.93 -11.94 38.40
C LEU A 995 -0.18 -12.96 37.51
N GLU A 996 1.10 -12.75 37.21
CA GLU A 996 1.92 -13.77 36.55
C GLU A 996 3.30 -13.87 37.20
N ASP A 997 3.46 -14.82 38.12
CA ASP A 997 4.68 -15.63 38.22
C ASP A 997 4.27 -17.04 38.68
N PRO A 998 4.70 -18.09 37.95
CA PRO A 998 5.79 -18.89 38.51
C PRO A 998 6.86 -19.33 37.50
N VAL A 999 8.12 -19.08 37.90
CA VAL A 999 9.31 -19.97 37.85
C VAL A 999 9.57 -20.73 36.54
N LEU A 1000 10.47 -20.19 35.70
CA LEU A 1000 11.71 -20.80 35.16
C LEU A 1000 12.38 -19.83 34.16
N PRO A 1001 13.71 -19.96 33.95
CA PRO A 1001 14.69 -18.90 34.13
C PRO A 1001 14.57 -17.75 33.13
N ILE A 1002 14.94 -16.56 33.61
CA ILE A 1002 15.26 -15.37 32.83
C ILE A 1002 16.31 -15.76 31.77
N LYS A 1003 15.86 -16.01 30.54
CA LYS A 1003 16.63 -15.67 29.36
C LYS A 1003 16.13 -14.33 28.88
N THR A 1004 16.67 -13.27 29.48
CA THR A 1004 17.05 -12.14 28.64
C THR A 1004 17.97 -12.74 27.58
N ASP A 1005 17.67 -12.55 26.30
CA ASP A 1005 18.65 -12.78 25.24
C ASP A 1005 19.82 -11.83 25.51
N ASN A 1006 20.75 -12.25 26.37
CA ASN A 1006 22.07 -11.66 26.50
C ASN A 1006 22.73 -11.92 25.15
N LYS A 1007 22.57 -10.97 24.22
CA LYS A 1007 23.47 -10.90 23.07
C LYS A 1007 24.86 -10.69 23.65
N ALA A 1008 25.68 -11.74 23.62
CA ALA A 1008 27.10 -11.66 23.94
C ALA A 1008 27.81 -10.83 22.87
N TRP A 1009 28.89 -10.16 23.27
CA TRP A 1009 29.82 -9.55 22.32
C TRP A 1009 30.34 -10.62 21.36
N LYS A 1010 30.46 -10.30 20.07
CA LYS A 1010 30.87 -11.27 19.04
C LYS A 1010 32.29 -10.99 18.59
N LYS A 1011 33.13 -12.00 18.68
CA LYS A 1011 34.52 -11.98 18.19
C LYS A 1011 34.57 -11.61 16.69
N PRO A 1012 35.54 -10.80 16.26
CA PRO A 1012 35.78 -10.53 14.84
C PRO A 1012 36.29 -11.77 14.10
N ASN A 1013 36.34 -11.69 12.76
CA ASN A 1013 36.96 -12.72 11.93
C ASN A 1013 38.49 -12.76 12.17
N GLN A 1014 39.12 -13.90 11.83
CA GLN A 1014 40.60 -14.02 11.84
C GLN A 1014 41.25 -12.87 11.05
N GLU A 1015 42.33 -12.31 11.61
CA GLU A 1015 43.08 -11.16 11.07
C GLU A 1015 42.36 -9.80 11.10
N THR A 1016 41.15 -9.72 11.67
CA THR A 1016 40.42 -8.45 11.89
C THR A 1016 40.49 -8.02 13.34
N ILE A 1017 40.77 -6.74 13.58
CA ILE A 1017 40.72 -6.13 14.91
C ILE A 1017 39.37 -5.42 15.08
N LYS A 1018 38.67 -5.73 16.17
CA LYS A 1018 37.42 -5.08 16.55
C LYS A 1018 37.64 -4.01 17.61
N ILE A 1019 37.16 -2.80 17.36
CA ILE A 1019 37.27 -1.66 18.25
C ILE A 1019 35.88 -1.24 18.73
N ASN A 1020 35.66 -1.33 20.04
CA ASN A 1020 34.49 -0.79 20.72
C ASN A 1020 34.85 0.56 21.34
N PHE A 1021 33.98 1.57 21.21
CA PHE A 1021 34.18 2.89 21.80
C PHE A 1021 32.89 3.45 22.40
N ASP A 1022 33.04 4.38 23.34
CA ASP A 1022 31.96 5.10 24.00
C ASP A 1022 32.39 6.53 24.40
N ALA A 1023 31.42 7.42 24.60
CA ALA A 1023 31.65 8.80 25.00
C ALA A 1023 30.66 9.32 26.05
N ALA A 1024 31.14 10.12 26.99
CA ALA A 1024 30.33 10.74 28.02
C ALA A 1024 30.55 12.25 28.07
N VAL A 1025 29.48 13.03 28.20
CA VAL A 1025 29.52 14.49 28.33
C VAL A 1025 29.21 14.87 29.78
N TYR A 1026 30.04 15.73 30.38
CA TYR A 1026 29.78 16.29 31.70
C TYR A 1026 30.35 17.71 31.83
N GLY A 1027 29.47 18.68 32.05
CA GLY A 1027 29.87 20.10 32.07
C GLY A 1027 30.42 20.56 30.73
N MET A 1028 31.60 21.19 30.73
CA MET A 1028 32.27 21.72 29.53
C MET A 1028 33.26 20.75 28.89
N SER A 1029 33.25 19.48 29.29
CA SER A 1029 34.19 18.47 28.79
C SER A 1029 33.46 17.21 28.32
N ALA A 1030 34.07 16.51 27.37
CA ALA A 1030 33.64 15.21 26.89
C ALA A 1030 34.77 14.19 27.08
N TRP A 1031 34.45 13.03 27.63
CA TRP A 1031 35.35 11.91 27.84
C TRP A 1031 35.06 10.82 26.83
N TYR A 1032 36.08 10.04 26.49
CA TYR A 1032 35.96 8.89 25.58
C TYR A 1032 36.81 7.72 26.05
N GLY A 1033 36.36 6.51 25.73
CA GLY A 1033 37.09 5.26 25.96
C GLY A 1033 36.96 4.33 24.76
N LEU A 1034 38.04 3.67 24.37
CA LEU A 1034 38.05 2.67 23.30
C LEU A 1034 38.95 1.47 23.63
N VAL A 1035 38.56 0.30 23.16
CA VAL A 1035 39.28 -0.97 23.34
C VAL A 1035 39.30 -1.76 22.04
N ALA A 1036 40.47 -2.27 21.67
CA ALA A 1036 40.73 -3.04 20.46
C ALA A 1036 41.05 -4.51 20.79
N ARG A 1037 40.32 -5.44 20.17
CA ARG A 1037 40.37 -6.88 20.45
C ARG A 1037 40.44 -7.71 19.16
N ASP A 1038 41.10 -8.87 19.22
CA ASP A 1038 41.21 -9.81 18.10
C ASP A 1038 40.13 -10.92 18.13
N ALA A 1039 40.25 -11.88 17.20
CA ALA A 1039 39.36 -13.02 17.03
C ALA A 1039 39.41 -14.03 18.18
N ASP A 1040 40.46 -14.02 19.00
CA ASP A 1040 40.57 -14.85 20.20
C ASP A 1040 39.98 -14.15 21.43
N GLY A 1041 39.80 -12.82 21.34
CA GLY A 1041 39.29 -11.95 22.41
C GLY A 1041 40.41 -11.27 23.20
N PHE A 1042 41.67 -11.39 22.76
CA PHE A 1042 42.80 -10.71 23.39
C PHE A 1042 42.78 -9.22 23.09
N VAL A 1043 43.09 -8.41 24.11
CA VAL A 1043 43.21 -6.96 23.99
C VAL A 1043 44.56 -6.62 23.38
N HIS A 1044 44.54 -5.99 22.19
CA HIS A 1044 45.76 -5.50 21.52
C HIS A 1044 46.09 -4.04 21.88
N GLY A 1045 45.14 -3.37 22.53
CA GLY A 1045 45.32 -2.07 23.14
C GLY A 1045 44.04 -1.26 23.20
N GLY A 1046 44.15 -0.05 23.73
CA GLY A 1046 43.06 0.90 23.75
C GLY A 1046 43.54 2.29 24.12
N ARG A 1047 42.61 3.23 24.11
CA ARG A 1047 42.87 4.64 24.38
C ARG A 1047 41.72 5.22 25.19
N MET A 1048 42.06 6.10 26.10
CA MET A 1048 41.08 6.86 26.85
C MET A 1048 41.54 8.31 27.01
N GLY A 1049 40.60 9.23 27.11
CA GLY A 1049 40.93 10.65 27.20
C GLY A 1049 39.72 11.55 27.34
N PHE A 1050 39.98 12.85 27.25
CA PHE A 1050 38.95 13.88 27.28
C PHE A 1050 39.29 15.03 26.35
N VAL A 1051 38.27 15.82 26.02
CA VAL A 1051 38.35 17.07 25.29
C VAL A 1051 37.67 18.16 26.11
N ASN A 1052 38.39 19.25 26.36
CA ASN A 1052 37.86 20.45 27.05
C ASN A 1052 37.07 21.32 26.07
N LYS A 1053 35.99 20.77 25.55
CA LYS A 1053 35.07 21.46 24.65
C LYS A 1053 33.64 21.04 25.01
N GLU A 1054 32.75 22.02 25.09
CA GLU A 1054 31.32 21.76 25.26
C GLU A 1054 30.80 21.07 23.99
N LEU A 1055 30.59 19.76 24.08
CA LEU A 1055 30.09 18.93 23.00
C LEU A 1055 28.74 18.36 23.39
N HIS A 1056 27.75 18.45 22.51
CA HIS A 1056 26.56 17.63 22.63
C HIS A 1056 26.93 16.14 22.49
N THR A 1057 26.11 15.25 23.06
CA THR A 1057 26.34 13.80 23.05
C THR A 1057 26.72 13.27 21.67
N GLU A 1058 26.04 13.68 20.60
CA GLU A 1058 26.37 13.24 19.24
C GLU A 1058 27.77 13.64 18.74
N TRP A 1059 28.25 14.81 19.18
CA TRP A 1059 29.59 15.28 18.84
C TRP A 1059 30.67 14.62 19.70
N ALA A 1060 30.34 14.25 20.94
CA ALA A 1060 31.24 13.48 21.79
C ALA A 1060 31.44 12.06 21.24
N GLU A 1061 30.36 11.41 20.80
CA GLU A 1061 30.40 10.11 20.11
C GLU A 1061 31.23 10.16 18.82
N LEU A 1062 31.06 11.22 18.02
CA LEU A 1062 31.85 11.45 16.81
C LEU A 1062 33.34 11.64 17.14
N GLN A 1063 33.65 12.33 18.23
CA GLN A 1063 35.03 12.54 18.69
C GLN A 1063 35.67 11.21 19.12
N ALA A 1064 34.95 10.36 19.83
CA ALA A 1064 35.42 9.03 20.23
C ALA A 1064 35.65 8.10 19.02
N MET A 1065 34.78 8.20 18.01
CA MET A 1065 34.97 7.52 16.72
C MET A 1065 36.26 7.97 16.02
N GLU A 1066 36.49 9.28 15.96
CA GLU A 1066 37.68 9.85 15.31
C GLU A 1066 38.97 9.38 16.00
N GLU A 1067 39.00 9.38 17.33
CA GLU A 1067 40.12 8.87 18.13
C GLU A 1067 40.36 7.38 17.93
N SER A 1068 39.30 6.59 17.79
CA SER A 1068 39.39 5.15 17.50
C SER A 1068 40.06 4.87 16.17
N ILE A 1069 39.74 5.67 15.14
CA ILE A 1069 40.35 5.55 13.81
C ILE A 1069 41.83 5.97 13.86
N TYR A 1070 42.18 7.06 14.55
CA TYR A 1070 43.58 7.45 14.70
C TYR A 1070 44.41 6.43 15.48
N PHE A 1071 43.84 5.81 16.52
CA PHE A 1071 44.50 4.74 17.26
C PHE A 1071 44.75 3.50 16.38
N ALA A 1072 43.75 3.08 15.59
CA ALA A 1072 43.91 1.95 14.66
C ALA A 1072 45.02 2.21 13.62
N ARG A 1073 45.12 3.45 13.12
CA ARG A 1073 46.18 3.85 12.18
C ARG A 1073 47.56 3.85 12.82
N SER A 1074 47.69 4.27 14.09
CA SER A 1074 48.99 4.25 14.77
C SER A 1074 49.51 2.83 15.04
N LYS A 1075 48.61 1.84 15.05
CA LYS A 1075 48.95 0.42 15.18
C LYS A 1075 49.20 -0.30 13.84
N ASN A 1076 49.08 0.40 12.71
CA ASN A 1076 49.22 -0.15 11.35
C ASN A 1076 48.33 -1.39 11.08
N TRP A 1077 47.11 -1.42 11.63
CA TRP A 1077 46.16 -2.49 11.34
C TRP A 1077 45.51 -2.30 9.97
N ASN A 1078 45.38 -3.38 9.19
CA ASN A 1078 44.83 -3.33 7.82
C ASN A 1078 43.33 -3.66 7.76
N SER A 1079 42.81 -4.43 8.72
CA SER A 1079 41.41 -4.88 8.77
C SER A 1079 40.80 -4.53 10.13
N VAL A 1080 39.84 -3.59 10.13
CA VAL A 1080 39.27 -3.01 11.36
C VAL A 1080 37.75 -3.01 11.32
N GLU A 1081 37.12 -3.52 12.38
CA GLU A 1081 35.69 -3.41 12.62
C GLU A 1081 35.43 -2.47 13.81
N LEU A 1082 34.68 -1.40 13.58
CA LEU A 1082 34.34 -0.41 14.60
C LEU A 1082 32.91 -0.66 15.11
N GLU A 1083 32.67 -0.57 16.41
CA GLU A 1083 31.36 -0.77 17.03
C GLU A 1083 31.00 0.33 18.05
N SER A 1084 29.74 0.77 18.03
CA SER A 1084 29.15 1.73 18.98
C SER A 1084 27.70 1.36 19.29
N ASP A 1085 27.24 1.68 20.49
CA ASP A 1085 25.83 1.55 20.89
C ASP A 1085 24.95 2.75 20.51
N TYR A 1086 25.57 3.82 20.00
CA TYR A 1086 24.87 5.01 19.51
C TYR A 1086 24.35 4.83 18.07
N ALA A 1087 23.16 4.23 17.94
CA ALA A 1087 22.53 3.87 16.66
C ALA A 1087 22.38 5.03 15.67
N SER A 1088 22.21 6.27 16.15
CA SER A 1088 22.09 7.45 15.29
C SER A 1088 23.38 7.68 14.48
N LEU A 1089 24.55 7.63 15.13
CA LEU A 1089 25.85 7.83 14.47
C LEU A 1089 26.16 6.72 13.46
N VAL A 1090 25.90 5.45 13.83
CA VAL A 1090 26.08 4.29 12.93
C VAL A 1090 25.21 4.40 11.69
N ASN A 1091 23.93 4.75 11.86
CA ASN A 1091 23.00 4.91 10.74
C ASN A 1091 23.40 6.07 9.82
N ARG A 1092 23.93 7.16 10.38
CA ARG A 1092 24.38 8.33 9.61
C ARG A 1092 25.63 8.04 8.79
N PHE A 1093 26.62 7.38 9.38
CA PHE A 1093 27.84 6.97 8.67
C PHE A 1093 27.54 6.00 7.52
N ASN A 1094 26.60 5.07 7.71
CA ASN A 1094 26.24 4.06 6.71
C ASN A 1094 25.15 4.51 5.70
N CYS A 1095 24.62 5.73 5.83
CA CYS A 1095 23.56 6.23 4.96
C CYS A 1095 24.10 6.58 3.56
N ARG A 1096 23.40 6.13 2.50
CA ARG A 1096 23.72 6.47 1.10
C ARG A 1096 23.15 7.82 0.62
N GLN A 1097 22.36 8.50 1.45
CA GLN A 1097 21.85 9.84 1.15
C GLN A 1097 22.81 10.90 1.68
N GLU A 1098 23.01 11.99 0.92
CA GLU A 1098 23.85 13.11 1.36
C GLU A 1098 23.32 13.72 2.66
N ASP A 1099 24.04 13.53 3.77
CA ASP A 1099 23.84 14.29 5.01
C ASP A 1099 24.47 15.67 4.81
N LEU A 1100 23.63 16.72 4.80
CA LEU A 1100 24.00 18.12 4.54
C LEU A 1100 24.23 18.93 5.82
N THR A 1101 24.19 18.28 6.99
CA THR A 1101 24.44 18.94 8.28
C THR A 1101 25.94 19.08 8.55
N MET A 1102 26.32 19.97 9.48
CA MET A 1102 27.71 20.11 9.94
C MET A 1102 28.33 18.79 10.40
N LEU A 1103 27.55 17.97 11.12
CA LEU A 1103 27.97 16.64 11.57
C LEU A 1103 28.14 15.68 10.38
N GLY A 1104 27.24 15.75 9.39
CA GLY A 1104 27.35 15.01 8.13
C GLY A 1104 28.59 15.36 7.32
N HIS A 1105 28.98 16.64 7.29
CA HIS A 1105 30.23 17.08 6.67
C HIS A 1105 31.46 16.52 7.39
N ARG A 1106 31.52 16.62 8.73
CA ARG A 1106 32.61 16.05 9.52
C ARG A 1106 32.72 14.54 9.38
N LEU A 1107 31.58 13.83 9.31
CA LEU A 1107 31.54 12.39 9.04
C LEU A 1107 32.15 12.03 7.68
N ARG A 1108 31.96 12.85 6.64
CA ARG A 1108 32.59 12.61 5.31
C ARG A 1108 34.10 12.78 5.37
N GLU A 1109 34.61 13.75 6.13
CA GLU A 1109 36.05 13.89 6.36
C GLU A 1109 36.59 12.63 7.04
N ILE A 1110 35.92 12.15 8.09
CA ILE A 1110 36.30 10.92 8.81
C ILE A 1110 36.21 9.69 7.91
N GLN A 1111 35.22 9.61 7.01
CA GLN A 1111 35.13 8.55 5.99
C GLN A 1111 36.37 8.52 5.07
N THR A 1112 37.02 9.66 4.79
CA THR A 1112 38.26 9.61 4.01
C THR A 1112 39.42 8.98 4.76
N LEU A 1113 39.43 9.05 6.09
CA LEU A 1113 40.46 8.44 6.94
C LEU A 1113 40.35 6.92 6.96
N THR A 1114 39.18 6.36 6.65
CA THR A 1114 38.96 4.91 6.64
C THR A 1114 39.51 4.22 5.39
N TYR A 1115 39.78 4.96 4.30
CA TYR A 1115 40.44 4.42 3.11
C TYR A 1115 41.88 3.95 3.34
N TYR A 1116 42.46 4.26 4.50
CA TYR A 1116 43.75 3.71 4.92
C TYR A 1116 43.68 2.19 5.17
N PHE A 1117 42.52 1.66 5.56
CA PHE A 1117 42.34 0.25 5.87
C PHE A 1117 41.97 -0.53 4.60
N SER A 1118 42.52 -1.74 4.43
CA SER A 1118 42.11 -2.67 3.38
C SER A 1118 40.68 -3.17 3.59
N HIS A 1119 40.24 -3.26 4.85
CA HIS A 1119 38.87 -3.58 5.23
C HIS A 1119 38.43 -2.72 6.42
N PHE A 1120 37.32 -2.00 6.28
CA PHE A 1120 36.72 -1.20 7.34
C PHE A 1120 35.21 -1.38 7.36
N SER A 1121 34.63 -1.63 8.53
CA SER A 1121 33.18 -1.62 8.75
C SER A 1121 32.82 -0.94 10.06
N PHE A 1122 31.69 -0.22 10.08
CA PHE A 1122 31.17 0.41 11.30
C PHE A 1122 29.77 -0.10 11.61
N ASN A 1123 29.63 -0.79 12.76
CA ASN A 1123 28.46 -1.56 13.13
C ASN A 1123 27.82 -1.06 14.44
N TRP A 1124 26.52 -1.28 14.58
CA TRP A 1124 25.81 -0.99 15.82
C TRP A 1124 25.85 -2.21 16.74
N ALA A 1125 26.20 -1.98 18.00
CA ALA A 1125 26.19 -2.99 19.05
C ALA A 1125 25.17 -2.61 20.15
N PRO A 1126 24.39 -3.54 20.71
CA PRO A 1126 23.57 -3.23 21.87
C PRO A 1126 24.46 -2.88 23.07
N ARG A 1127 23.98 -2.01 23.98
CA ARG A 1127 24.75 -1.53 25.15
C ARG A 1127 25.35 -2.65 26.00
N CYS A 1128 24.72 -3.82 26.05
CA CYS A 1128 25.27 -4.98 26.76
C CYS A 1128 26.59 -5.51 26.17
N CYS A 1129 26.89 -5.24 24.90
CA CYS A 1129 28.14 -5.60 24.20
C CYS A 1129 29.17 -4.46 24.17
N ASN A 1130 28.83 -3.26 24.64
CA ASN A 1130 29.74 -2.10 24.66
C ASN A 1130 30.25 -1.76 26.07
N LYS A 1131 30.04 -2.65 27.04
CA LYS A 1131 30.31 -2.41 28.48
C LYS A 1131 31.77 -2.08 28.79
N VAL A 1132 32.72 -2.70 28.08
CA VAL A 1132 34.15 -2.45 28.30
C VAL A 1132 34.52 -1.02 27.89
N ALA A 1133 33.94 -0.50 26.80
CA ALA A 1133 34.16 0.87 26.35
C ALA A 1133 33.50 1.91 27.29
N ASP A 1134 32.28 1.65 27.75
CA ASP A 1134 31.56 2.48 28.75
C ASP A 1134 32.35 2.55 30.07
N ALA A 1135 32.87 1.40 30.53
CA ALA A 1135 33.69 1.32 31.74
C ALA A 1135 35.02 2.09 31.58
N LEU A 1136 35.67 2.02 30.42
CA LEU A 1136 36.87 2.80 30.11
C LEU A 1136 36.58 4.31 30.09
N CYS A 1137 35.48 4.72 29.48
CA CYS A 1137 35.05 6.11 29.45
C CYS A 1137 34.76 6.63 30.87
N SER A 1138 34.06 5.83 31.67
CA SER A 1138 33.77 6.14 33.07
C SER A 1138 35.04 6.23 33.93
N TRP A 1139 36.01 5.33 33.71
CA TRP A 1139 37.29 5.36 34.41
C TRP A 1139 38.12 6.59 34.04
N ALA A 1140 38.16 6.97 32.75
CA ALA A 1140 38.81 8.18 32.28
C ALA A 1140 38.22 9.44 32.87
N LYS A 1141 36.90 9.46 33.08
CA LYS A 1141 36.18 10.53 33.78
C LYS A 1141 36.58 10.61 35.25
N THR A 1142 36.57 9.49 35.97
CA THR A 1142 36.90 9.45 37.40
C THR A 1142 38.34 9.86 37.68
N ASN A 1143 39.28 9.45 36.82
CA ASN A 1143 40.72 9.68 37.01
C ASN A 1143 41.26 10.89 36.23
N ASN A 1144 40.41 11.56 35.45
CA ASN A 1144 40.73 12.72 34.61
C ASN A 1144 42.04 12.58 33.81
N CYS A 1145 42.20 11.47 33.11
CA CYS A 1145 43.46 11.09 32.48
C CYS A 1145 43.33 10.87 30.97
N LYS A 1146 44.44 11.04 30.24
CA LYS A 1146 44.58 10.67 28.83
C LYS A 1146 45.73 9.68 28.69
N LYS A 1147 45.44 8.43 28.29
CA LYS A 1147 46.43 7.34 28.23
C LYS A 1147 46.09 6.35 27.11
N ASP A 1148 47.13 5.91 26.40
CA ASP A 1148 47.10 4.70 25.54
C ASP A 1148 47.63 3.52 26.35
N PHE A 1149 47.01 2.36 26.20
CA PHE A 1149 47.43 1.12 26.87
C PHE A 1149 47.49 -0.03 25.84
N ASN A 1150 48.30 -1.05 26.14
CA ASN A 1150 48.39 -2.29 25.36
C ASN A 1150 47.63 -3.39 26.12
N MET A 1151 48.33 -4.36 26.72
CA MET A 1151 47.71 -5.36 27.60
C MET A 1151 47.58 -4.87 29.06
N ASP A 1152 48.08 -3.68 29.39
CA ASP A 1152 48.08 -3.05 30.71
C ASP A 1152 46.85 -2.15 30.96
N TYR A 1153 45.65 -2.67 30.67
CA TYR A 1153 44.40 -1.93 30.92
C TYR A 1153 44.03 -1.91 32.42
N PRO A 1154 43.18 -0.97 32.88
CA PRO A 1154 42.79 -0.87 34.30
C PRO A 1154 42.22 -2.19 34.86
N LEU A 1155 42.64 -2.58 36.07
CA LEU A 1155 42.21 -3.84 36.69
C LEU A 1155 40.69 -3.91 36.88
N GLU A 1156 40.04 -2.77 37.06
CA GLU A 1156 38.61 -2.62 37.30
C GLU A 1156 37.75 -3.04 36.11
N ILE A 1157 38.31 -3.09 34.90
CA ILE A 1157 37.59 -3.56 33.70
C ILE A 1157 38.00 -4.98 33.28
N HIS A 1158 38.91 -5.62 34.02
CA HIS A 1158 39.46 -6.94 33.67
C HIS A 1158 38.40 -8.03 33.64
N GLU A 1159 37.48 -8.03 34.62
CA GLU A 1159 36.37 -8.98 34.62
C GLU A 1159 35.45 -8.79 33.41
N LEU A 1160 35.19 -7.55 32.98
CA LEU A 1160 34.36 -7.26 31.80
C LEU A 1160 35.04 -7.74 30.51
N VAL A 1161 36.35 -7.57 30.39
CA VAL A 1161 37.15 -8.07 29.25
C VAL A 1161 37.11 -9.60 29.20
N LEU A 1162 37.27 -10.27 30.33
CA LEU A 1162 37.20 -11.74 30.40
C LEU A 1162 35.80 -12.27 30.05
N ILE A 1163 34.75 -11.61 30.56
CA ILE A 1163 33.36 -11.97 30.25
C ILE A 1163 33.07 -11.85 28.75
N ASP A 1164 33.56 -10.80 28.09
CA ASP A 1164 33.43 -10.62 26.64
C ASP A 1164 34.27 -11.63 25.83
N ALA A 1165 35.39 -12.13 26.38
CA ALA A 1165 36.27 -13.09 25.69
C ALA A 1165 35.83 -14.57 25.82
N ILE A 1166 35.12 -14.91 26.90
CA ILE A 1166 34.65 -16.28 27.21
C ILE A 1166 33.32 -16.59 26.51
N ASN A 1167 32.45 -15.60 26.35
CA ASN A 1167 31.18 -15.72 25.63
C ASN A 1167 31.35 -15.51 24.12
#